data_AF-A0A6N9L8S1-F1
#
_entry.id   AF-A0A6N9L8S1-F1
#
_cell.length_a   1.000
_cell.length_b   1.000
_cell.length_c   1.000
_cell.angle_alpha   90.00
_cell.angle_beta   90.00
_cell.angle_gamma   90.00
#
_symmetry.space_group_name_H-M   'P 1'
#
loop_
_entity.id
_entity.type
_entity.pdbx_description
1 polymer ?
#
loop_
_entity_poly.entity_id
_entity_poly.type
_entity_poly.pdbx_seq_one_letter_code
_entity_poly.pdbx_strand_id
1 'polypeptide(L)'
;MNKKLITSFVSAALVCSMGMSGVSAVTPVPTMHNNNQVTATSLSRSVADYKKIEGINDQTVLGADFTHYQQDLEWGKTYYNYKSVKIDNLFKFVQGQGINTISVKVAVNPDTSSDKTKCYTLDSAIKTIKAAKEAGLKTNITLFYSDDVTYANSQQLPAGWTQDNAVEKATDYTKEVLNTLSKNDALPTMMTIGNEVNYNFLGLTEGGGWDGFVAMATISKLINEKGVKTALSFAAPDDAEGIQYVIEKLGYAGVDYSYLGVNLYADRSGINDYVKTLRTTVKEKAADKQLIVSNIKFPRKNADETASNETQADSIYNLLSASISDSNAGGLIYDEAEYVGSWNGFFNEQGLAQTSLAVFGFAQGWNIDIDSYRDPYEYGDDTGLKEKNVTINKISNMSESTIRGVDVGSYVALTNAGVKYYDYDGKEQPLMKILKDNGVNYIRLRIWNDPYNEKGETYGGGDSTVDNGLKIGKEATKYGMKVLVDFHYSDFWADPAKQILPKAWQKDANDPDKMCENIHDFTKDTLQKFKDAGVDVGMVQVGNEITKGMAGIHNKDSNNSVWKNESQYSVLDRYLNAGSKAVREILPDALVTLHIETPNRQIYSMIMDAWEKGNVDYDVLGSSYYPFWWNTPDMLRDVQTLAKERGKLFAVMETAWVNSYEDGDGTPNSIGSDYGLYQYEIGPQGQVDELTDMYKVLIEQDNGLGGFYWEPGWIPVKAGWTNWEYNKEVADKYGTGWASKGAVGYAPDDEMYYNGQPSWGGSSWDNATLFDIQGNALQSLKFYKDTVSLGKVQTTRINIVNKEKEVLKTEYVNVNVGDTKTITLPKVNGYYASKGNYNYTVKGDTDGVKTVTVTYNHSTEANLVYVDGDWYLMQDGQVVHETTLAQVNGTGTWYYVEDGKVNKDFNGLFQYGNDWYYIEKGAVNSDYTGLAQYNDQWFYIEKGKLNWD
;
A
#
# COMPACT_ATOMS: atom_id res chain seq x y z
N MET A 1 34.78 12.55 24.04
CA MET A 1 34.03 13.67 24.63
C MET A 1 33.81 14.75 23.57
N ASN A 2 32.59 14.95 23.09
CA ASN A 2 32.05 16.29 22.82
C ASN A 2 30.62 16.22 22.28
N LYS A 3 29.70 16.78 23.08
CA LYS A 3 28.34 17.20 22.71
C LYS A 3 28.41 18.45 21.83
N LYS A 4 27.60 18.54 20.78
CA LYS A 4 27.02 19.79 20.26
C LYS A 4 25.62 19.44 19.70
N LEU A 5 24.53 19.71 20.42
CA LEU A 5 23.81 20.97 20.64
C LEU A 5 23.27 21.62 19.34
N ILE A 6 21.95 21.64 19.33
CA ILE A 6 20.98 22.18 18.38
C ILE A 6 21.08 23.71 18.33
N THR A 7 21.01 24.30 17.14
CA THR A 7 20.26 25.56 16.94
C THR A 7 19.84 25.71 15.48
N SER A 8 18.53 25.80 15.30
CA SER A 8 17.77 26.20 14.13
C SER A 8 18.10 27.61 13.64
N PHE A 9 18.13 27.81 12.32
CA PHE A 9 17.80 29.08 11.68
C PHE A 9 16.96 28.86 10.43
N VAL A 10 15.77 29.45 10.45
CA VAL A 10 14.87 29.67 9.31
C VAL A 10 15.52 30.69 8.37
N SER A 11 15.49 30.43 7.07
CA SER A 11 15.68 31.44 6.03
C SER A 11 14.77 31.12 4.87
N ALA A 12 13.61 31.78 4.85
CA ALA A 12 12.80 31.94 3.66
C ALA A 12 13.38 33.08 2.82
N ALA A 13 13.72 32.82 1.56
CA ALA A 13 13.81 33.82 0.50
C ALA A 13 13.74 33.16 -0.88
N LEU A 14 12.65 33.47 -1.58
CA LEU A 14 12.51 33.63 -3.04
C LEU A 14 13.70 33.22 -3.91
N VAL A 15 13.48 32.21 -4.77
CA VAL A 15 14.05 32.17 -6.12
C VAL A 15 12.91 31.89 -7.10
N CYS A 16 12.65 32.85 -7.97
CA CYS A 16 11.74 32.75 -9.10
C CYS A 16 12.18 31.62 -10.05
N SER A 17 11.20 30.91 -10.59
CA SER A 17 11.14 30.41 -11.97
C SER A 17 12.45 29.92 -12.60
N MET A 18 12.68 28.61 -12.59
CA MET A 18 13.28 27.89 -13.73
C MET A 18 12.87 26.42 -13.60
N GLY A 19 12.31 25.89 -14.69
CA GLY A 19 11.70 24.57 -14.74
C GLY A 19 12.68 23.46 -14.41
N MET A 20 12.26 22.56 -13.54
CA MET A 20 12.67 21.16 -13.60
C MET A 20 11.51 20.38 -14.21
N SER A 21 11.57 20.28 -15.52
CA SER A 21 10.82 19.35 -16.35
C SER A 21 11.33 17.91 -16.13
N GLY A 22 10.40 16.99 -15.90
CA GLY A 22 10.61 15.55 -16.12
C GLY A 22 11.37 14.82 -15.01
N VAL A 23 10.66 14.43 -13.96
CA VAL A 23 11.11 13.30 -13.15
C VAL A 23 10.64 12.05 -13.89
N SER A 24 11.54 11.42 -14.64
CA SER A 24 11.39 10.00 -14.97
C SER A 24 11.08 9.25 -13.67
N ALA A 25 10.16 8.29 -13.71
CA ALA A 25 10.03 7.29 -12.65
C ALA A 25 11.32 6.46 -12.59
N VAL A 26 12.39 7.04 -12.02
CA VAL A 26 13.60 6.32 -11.65
C VAL A 26 13.29 5.74 -10.29
N THR A 27 12.92 4.47 -10.29
CA THR A 27 12.88 3.61 -9.10
C THR A 27 14.19 3.79 -8.30
N PRO A 28 14.15 4.21 -7.02
CA PRO A 28 15.26 3.97 -6.12
C PRO A 28 15.33 2.46 -5.84
N VAL A 29 16.52 1.86 -5.93
CA VAL A 29 16.75 0.47 -5.48
C VAL A 29 17.97 0.46 -4.56
N PRO A 30 17.89 -0.21 -3.39
CA PRO A 30 19.10 -0.79 -2.82
C PRO A 30 18.98 -2.23 -2.29
N THR A 31 20.07 -2.97 -2.53
CA THR A 31 20.59 -4.19 -1.88
C THR A 31 19.79 -5.49 -1.95
N MET A 32 20.15 -6.31 -2.95
CA MET A 32 19.89 -7.76 -2.98
C MET A 32 20.64 -8.50 -1.88
N HIS A 33 19.93 -9.25 -1.03
CA HIS A 33 20.52 -10.29 -0.20
C HIS A 33 20.50 -11.63 -0.96
N ASN A 34 21.67 -12.20 -1.20
CA ASN A 34 21.85 -13.50 -1.85
C ASN A 34 21.65 -14.67 -0.85
N ASN A 35 21.08 -15.75 -1.39
CA ASN A 35 21.07 -17.15 -0.92
C ASN A 35 19.99 -17.56 0.09
N ASN A 36 19.03 -18.37 -0.35
CA ASN A 36 19.00 -19.83 -0.11
C ASN A 36 17.76 -20.46 -0.75
N GLN A 37 17.95 -21.39 -1.69
CA GLN A 37 16.88 -22.27 -2.17
C GLN A 37 16.54 -23.30 -1.09
N VAL A 38 15.24 -23.52 -0.81
CA VAL A 38 14.79 -24.69 -0.05
C VAL A 38 13.59 -25.34 -0.73
N THR A 39 13.78 -26.60 -1.10
CA THR A 39 12.75 -27.52 -1.58
C THR A 39 11.79 -27.92 -0.45
N ALA A 40 10.50 -27.69 -0.66
CA ALA A 40 9.44 -28.10 0.26
C ALA A 40 9.24 -29.63 0.23
N THR A 41 9.46 -30.28 1.38
CA THR A 41 8.87 -31.59 1.65
C THR A 41 8.01 -31.45 2.90
N SER A 42 6.69 -31.51 2.72
CA SER A 42 5.70 -31.50 3.78
C SER A 42 5.80 -32.75 4.65
N LEU A 43 6.04 -32.59 5.95
CA LEU A 43 5.71 -33.55 7.02
C LEU A 43 5.83 -32.79 8.37
N SER A 44 4.84 -31.99 8.76
CA SER A 44 4.81 -31.34 10.09
C SER A 44 3.89 -32.10 11.05
N ARG A 45 4.46 -32.59 12.16
CA ARG A 45 3.71 -32.76 13.41
C ARG A 45 3.72 -31.41 14.09
N SER A 46 2.60 -30.95 14.62
CA SER A 46 2.50 -29.61 15.20
C SER A 46 2.49 -29.67 16.74
N VAL A 47 2.92 -28.56 17.34
CA VAL A 47 2.87 -28.29 18.78
C VAL A 47 1.44 -28.39 19.37
N ALA A 48 0.41 -28.49 18.52
CA ALA A 48 -0.98 -28.75 18.93
C ALA A 48 -1.21 -30.17 19.50
N ASP A 49 -0.22 -31.06 19.47
CA ASP A 49 -0.34 -32.46 19.91
C ASP A 49 0.07 -32.73 21.38
N TYR A 50 0.63 -31.74 22.10
CA TYR A 50 1.06 -31.94 23.50
C TYR A 50 -0.14 -32.05 24.44
N LYS A 51 -0.22 -33.19 25.16
CA LYS A 51 -1.24 -33.41 26.19
C LYS A 51 -0.78 -32.86 27.53
N LYS A 52 -1.74 -32.50 28.38
CA LYS A 52 -1.45 -32.24 29.80
C LYS A 52 -0.73 -33.45 30.42
N ILE A 53 0.37 -33.19 31.12
CA ILE A 53 1.08 -34.18 31.92
C ILE A 53 0.38 -34.27 33.28
N GLU A 54 -0.10 -35.46 33.62
CA GLU A 54 -0.72 -35.70 34.92
C GLU A 54 0.32 -35.67 36.05
N GLY A 55 -0.06 -35.12 37.20
CA GLY A 55 0.82 -34.95 38.37
C GLY A 55 1.49 -33.57 38.49
N ILE A 56 1.43 -32.71 37.47
CA ILE A 56 1.88 -31.31 37.62
C ILE A 56 1.00 -30.58 38.64
N ASN A 57 1.65 -29.95 39.62
CA ASN A 57 1.03 -29.20 40.70
C ASN A 57 1.93 -28.06 41.19
N ASP A 58 1.46 -27.30 42.18
CA ASP A 58 2.18 -26.16 42.75
C ASP A 58 3.54 -26.50 43.36
N GLN A 59 3.88 -27.75 43.62
CA GLN A 59 5.22 -28.15 44.10
C GLN A 59 6.17 -28.52 42.96
N THR A 60 5.65 -28.66 41.74
CA THR A 60 6.40 -29.06 40.55
C THR A 60 7.41 -27.99 40.16
N VAL A 61 8.66 -28.37 39.91
CA VAL A 61 9.68 -27.42 39.41
C VAL A 61 9.64 -27.42 37.88
N LEU A 62 9.05 -26.38 37.31
CA LEU A 62 9.10 -26.04 35.89
C LEU A 62 10.08 -24.88 35.74
N GLY A 63 11.37 -25.24 35.75
CA GLY A 63 12.47 -24.34 35.96
C GLY A 63 13.17 -23.89 34.68
N ALA A 64 13.67 -22.66 34.69
CA ALA A 64 14.53 -22.09 33.64
C ALA A 64 15.69 -21.30 34.26
N ASP A 65 16.91 -21.49 33.76
CA ASP A 65 18.11 -20.74 34.16
C ASP A 65 18.12 -19.36 33.51
N PHE A 66 18.26 -18.29 34.31
CA PHE A 66 18.28 -16.88 33.91
C PHE A 66 19.57 -16.18 34.37
N THR A 67 20.67 -16.92 34.53
CA THR A 67 21.96 -16.40 34.93
C THR A 67 22.49 -15.26 34.02
N HIS A 68 22.36 -15.35 32.69
CA HIS A 68 22.78 -14.37 31.68
C HIS A 68 21.86 -13.14 31.56
N TYR A 69 20.66 -13.17 32.13
CA TYR A 69 19.66 -12.11 31.96
C TYR A 69 20.20 -10.67 32.18
N GLN A 70 21.02 -10.46 33.22
CA GLN A 70 21.54 -9.10 33.51
C GLN A 70 22.52 -8.62 32.44
N GLN A 71 23.31 -9.51 31.85
CA GLN A 71 24.22 -9.17 30.76
C GLN A 71 23.48 -8.82 29.49
N ASP A 72 22.40 -9.52 29.18
CA ASP A 72 21.58 -9.21 28.01
C ASP A 72 20.96 -7.80 28.12
N LEU A 73 20.59 -7.36 29.33
CA LEU A 73 20.16 -5.98 29.57
C LEU A 73 21.28 -4.96 29.34
N GLU A 74 22.50 -5.25 29.79
CA GLU A 74 23.67 -4.40 29.58
C GLU A 74 24.08 -4.33 28.09
N TRP A 75 23.85 -5.41 27.34
CA TRP A 75 24.04 -5.48 25.89
C TRP A 75 22.92 -4.84 25.07
N GLY A 76 21.87 -4.33 25.73
CA GLY A 76 20.73 -3.69 25.07
C GLY A 76 19.82 -4.65 24.31
N LYS A 77 19.83 -5.94 24.66
CA LYS A 77 18.93 -6.93 24.05
C LYS A 77 17.49 -6.64 24.47
N THR A 78 16.60 -6.66 23.48
CA THR A 78 15.16 -6.54 23.67
C THR A 78 14.52 -7.90 23.43
N TYR A 79 13.52 -8.25 24.24
CA TYR A 79 12.82 -9.53 24.12
C TYR A 79 11.49 -9.32 23.39
N TYR A 80 11.10 -10.30 22.58
CA TYR A 80 9.88 -10.29 21.77
C TYR A 80 9.12 -11.61 21.94
N ASN A 81 7.79 -11.55 21.92
CA ASN A 81 6.94 -12.74 21.95
C ASN A 81 6.95 -13.46 20.59
N TYR A 82 6.21 -14.56 20.44
CA TYR A 82 6.16 -15.33 19.19
C TYR A 82 5.72 -14.49 17.96
N LYS A 83 5.02 -13.37 18.18
CA LYS A 83 4.50 -12.45 17.16
C LYS A 83 5.40 -11.24 16.89
N SER A 84 6.66 -11.29 17.30
CA SER A 84 7.61 -10.17 17.21
C SER A 84 7.14 -8.90 17.93
N VAL A 85 6.18 -9.02 18.85
CA VAL A 85 5.74 -7.91 19.70
C VAL A 85 6.67 -7.84 20.90
N LYS A 86 7.20 -6.65 21.16
CA LYS A 86 8.10 -6.39 22.28
C LYS A 86 7.46 -6.83 23.60
N ILE A 87 8.24 -7.53 24.42
CA ILE A 87 7.86 -7.95 25.77
C ILE A 87 8.29 -6.87 26.76
N ASP A 88 7.31 -6.27 27.44
CA ASP A 88 7.57 -5.23 28.45
C ASP A 88 8.12 -5.80 29.77
N ASN A 89 7.75 -7.04 30.12
CA ASN A 89 8.24 -7.73 31.31
C ASN A 89 8.51 -9.21 31.00
N LEU A 90 9.80 -9.55 30.89
CA LEU A 90 10.25 -10.89 30.53
C LEU A 90 9.77 -11.96 31.51
N PHE A 91 9.88 -11.70 32.82
CA PHE A 91 9.48 -12.67 33.85
C PHE A 91 7.97 -12.94 33.84
N LYS A 92 7.14 -11.91 33.62
CA LYS A 92 5.69 -12.10 33.44
C LYS A 92 5.37 -12.88 32.18
N PHE A 93 6.10 -12.61 31.09
CA PHE A 93 5.92 -13.36 29.85
C PHE A 93 6.24 -14.84 30.04
N VAL A 94 7.41 -15.20 30.57
CA VAL A 94 7.81 -16.60 30.77
C VAL A 94 6.94 -17.31 31.81
N GLN A 95 6.46 -16.59 32.84
CA GLN A 95 5.43 -17.11 33.74
C GLN A 95 4.17 -17.50 32.98
N GLY A 96 3.71 -16.64 32.06
CA GLY A 96 2.58 -16.92 31.17
C GLY A 96 2.83 -18.08 30.20
N GLN A 97 4.10 -18.48 30.00
CA GLN A 97 4.46 -19.64 29.19
C GLN A 97 4.54 -20.94 30.01
N GLY A 98 4.22 -20.90 31.30
CA GLY A 98 4.18 -22.07 32.18
C GLY A 98 5.43 -22.29 33.03
N ILE A 99 6.47 -21.48 32.88
CA ILE A 99 7.61 -21.48 33.80
C ILE A 99 7.14 -21.01 35.18
N ASN A 100 7.55 -21.71 36.23
CA ASN A 100 7.17 -21.35 37.60
C ASN A 100 8.36 -21.12 38.53
N THR A 101 9.57 -21.47 38.09
CA THR A 101 10.80 -21.35 38.89
C THR A 101 11.92 -20.77 38.03
N ILE A 102 12.58 -19.73 38.51
CA ILE A 102 13.76 -19.14 37.87
C ILE A 102 15.01 -19.53 38.65
N SER A 103 15.99 -20.14 37.99
CA SER A 103 17.27 -20.49 38.57
C SER A 103 18.34 -19.47 38.17
N VAL A 104 19.28 -19.20 39.06
CA VAL A 104 20.50 -18.44 38.76
C VAL A 104 21.71 -19.13 39.39
N LYS A 105 22.89 -18.92 38.82
CA LYS A 105 24.14 -19.52 39.26
C LYS A 105 25.10 -18.48 39.82
N VAL A 106 25.81 -18.84 40.90
CA VAL A 106 26.73 -17.93 41.61
C VAL A 106 28.05 -18.64 41.91
N ALA A 107 29.14 -17.97 41.55
CA ALA A 107 30.51 -18.36 41.86
C ALA A 107 31.00 -17.70 43.16
N VAL A 108 32.08 -18.23 43.73
CA VAL A 108 32.69 -17.67 44.96
C VAL A 108 33.45 -16.38 44.63
N ASN A 109 34.40 -16.43 43.69
CA ASN A 109 35.09 -15.26 43.18
C ASN A 109 34.85 -15.11 41.66
N PRO A 110 33.72 -14.53 41.23
CA PRO A 110 33.38 -14.44 39.81
C PRO A 110 34.41 -13.67 38.97
N ASP A 111 35.16 -12.73 39.57
CA ASP A 111 36.20 -11.96 38.88
C ASP A 111 37.42 -12.80 38.46
N THR A 112 37.63 -13.96 39.09
CA THR A 112 38.73 -14.88 38.78
C THR A 112 38.31 -16.03 37.86
N SER A 113 37.02 -16.06 37.46
CA SER A 113 36.47 -17.03 36.51
C SER A 113 37.29 -17.08 35.22
N SER A 114 37.49 -18.29 34.68
CA SER A 114 38.16 -18.48 33.39
C SER A 114 37.31 -17.98 32.23
N ASP A 115 35.99 -17.90 32.44
CA ASP A 115 35.04 -17.29 31.53
C ASP A 115 34.71 -15.85 31.95
N LYS A 116 35.46 -14.90 31.38
CA LYS A 116 35.31 -13.46 31.63
C LYS A 116 34.00 -12.86 31.11
N THR A 117 33.19 -13.66 30.40
CA THR A 117 31.90 -13.23 29.86
C THR A 117 30.73 -13.50 30.81
N LYS A 118 30.92 -14.07 32.01
CA LYS A 118 29.80 -14.66 32.75
C LYS A 118 29.33 -13.92 34.01
N CYS A 119 28.02 -13.88 34.14
CA CYS A 119 27.22 -13.16 35.14
C CYS A 119 27.06 -13.88 36.49
N TYR A 120 28.07 -14.62 36.93
CA TYR A 120 27.99 -15.46 38.14
C TYR A 120 28.14 -14.69 39.45
N THR A 121 27.86 -13.39 39.44
CA THR A 121 27.97 -12.54 40.62
C THR A 121 26.71 -12.65 41.48
N LEU A 122 26.90 -12.56 42.80
CA LEU A 122 25.77 -12.51 43.74
C LEU A 122 24.87 -11.29 43.48
N ASP A 123 25.44 -10.16 43.06
CA ASP A 123 24.69 -8.94 42.75
C ASP A 123 23.76 -9.10 41.55
N SER A 124 24.25 -9.72 40.47
CA SER A 124 23.42 -10.03 39.30
C SER A 124 22.32 -11.01 39.65
N ALA A 125 22.65 -12.06 40.42
CA ALA A 125 21.66 -13.01 40.94
C ALA A 125 20.57 -12.33 41.77
N ILE A 126 20.93 -11.41 42.68
CA ILE A 126 19.97 -10.64 43.49
C ILE A 126 19.00 -9.84 42.62
N LYS A 127 19.52 -9.15 41.59
CA LYS A 127 18.68 -8.36 40.67
C LYS A 127 17.70 -9.24 39.91
N THR A 128 18.18 -10.36 39.35
CA THR A 128 17.34 -11.33 38.62
C THR A 128 16.28 -11.95 39.53
N ILE A 129 16.64 -12.34 40.75
CA ILE A 129 15.70 -12.93 41.71
C ILE A 129 14.60 -11.96 42.11
N LYS A 130 14.94 -10.69 42.36
CA LYS A 130 13.94 -9.68 42.68
C LYS A 130 12.93 -9.53 41.54
N ALA A 131 13.41 -9.40 40.32
CA ALA A 131 12.54 -9.27 39.14
C ALA A 131 11.67 -10.52 38.92
N ALA A 132 12.21 -11.72 39.13
CA ALA A 132 11.44 -12.97 39.07
C ALA A 132 10.37 -13.04 40.17
N LYS A 133 10.70 -12.66 41.41
CA LYS A 133 9.75 -12.63 42.52
C LYS A 133 8.62 -11.62 42.31
N GLU A 134 8.93 -10.44 41.78
CA GLU A 134 7.91 -9.44 41.40
C GLU A 134 6.93 -9.98 40.36
N ALA A 135 7.41 -10.87 39.46
CA ALA A 135 6.55 -11.59 38.55
C ALA A 135 5.73 -12.70 39.22
N GLY A 136 6.00 -13.08 40.47
CA GLY A 136 5.34 -14.18 41.17
C GLY A 136 5.92 -15.55 40.85
N LEU A 137 7.18 -15.60 40.38
CA LEU A 137 7.92 -16.85 40.15
C LEU A 137 8.64 -17.27 41.43
N LYS A 138 8.77 -18.58 41.63
CA LYS A 138 9.72 -19.13 42.60
C LYS A 138 11.14 -18.93 42.10
N THR A 139 12.10 -18.99 43.00
CA THR A 139 13.50 -18.84 42.62
C THR A 139 14.40 -19.91 43.22
N ASN A 140 15.44 -20.27 42.46
CA ASN A 140 16.54 -21.14 42.85
C ASN A 140 17.87 -20.40 42.71
N ILE A 141 18.79 -20.62 43.64
CA ILE A 141 20.19 -20.22 43.48
C ILE A 141 21.06 -21.45 43.52
N THR A 142 21.88 -21.66 42.50
CA THR A 142 22.91 -22.70 42.48
C THR A 142 24.24 -22.10 42.87
N LEU A 143 24.80 -22.55 44.00
CA LEU A 143 26.11 -22.13 44.48
C LEU A 143 27.16 -23.13 44.02
N PHE A 144 28.15 -22.68 43.24
CA PHE A 144 29.17 -23.58 42.70
C PHE A 144 30.14 -24.09 43.77
N TYR A 145 30.40 -23.29 44.81
CA TYR A 145 31.53 -23.49 45.73
C TYR A 145 32.87 -23.61 44.97
N SER A 146 32.98 -22.86 43.88
CA SER A 146 34.15 -22.70 43.02
C SER A 146 34.13 -21.30 42.40
N ASP A 147 35.25 -20.88 41.83
CA ASP A 147 35.36 -19.60 41.12
C ASP A 147 34.75 -19.65 39.70
N ASP A 148 34.54 -20.85 39.17
CA ASP A 148 33.97 -21.10 37.84
C ASP A 148 32.87 -22.15 37.91
N VAL A 149 32.16 -22.34 36.79
CA VAL A 149 31.19 -23.43 36.64
C VAL A 149 31.89 -24.78 36.76
N THR A 150 31.26 -25.68 37.50
CA THR A 150 31.84 -26.98 37.84
C THR A 150 31.17 -28.09 37.04
N TYR A 151 31.96 -29.02 36.53
CA TYR A 151 31.53 -30.24 35.86
C TYR A 151 32.06 -31.45 36.63
N ALA A 152 31.56 -32.65 36.31
CA ALA A 152 32.02 -33.88 36.95
C ALA A 152 33.56 -33.96 37.03
N ASN A 153 34.09 -34.26 38.22
CA ASN A 153 35.52 -34.35 38.53
C ASN A 153 36.34 -33.05 38.36
N SER A 154 35.74 -31.94 37.92
CA SER A 154 36.43 -30.66 37.67
C SER A 154 36.28 -29.63 38.80
N GLN A 155 35.75 -30.03 39.96
CA GLN A 155 35.59 -29.15 41.13
C GLN A 155 36.96 -28.65 41.62
N GLN A 156 37.23 -27.37 41.41
CA GLN A 156 38.41 -26.68 41.95
C GLN A 156 38.01 -25.82 43.14
N LEU A 157 38.89 -25.78 44.14
CA LEU A 157 38.73 -24.86 45.27
C LEU A 157 38.84 -23.41 44.80
N PRO A 158 37.96 -22.51 45.29
CA PRO A 158 38.09 -21.07 45.07
C PRO A 158 39.48 -20.53 45.43
N ALA A 159 39.88 -19.43 44.79
CA ALA A 159 41.10 -18.73 45.14
C ALA A 159 41.13 -18.40 46.64
N GLY A 160 42.21 -18.81 47.31
CA GLY A 160 42.42 -18.61 48.75
C GLY A 160 41.81 -19.69 49.66
N TRP A 161 41.17 -20.73 49.10
CA TRP A 161 40.71 -21.89 49.86
C TRP A 161 41.75 -23.03 49.76
N THR A 162 41.88 -23.82 50.82
CA THR A 162 42.72 -25.01 50.90
C THR A 162 41.90 -26.20 51.39
N GLN A 163 42.36 -27.43 51.18
CA GLN A 163 41.64 -28.62 51.65
C GLN A 163 41.37 -28.58 53.17
N ASP A 164 42.33 -28.09 53.97
CA ASP A 164 42.21 -27.97 55.43
C ASP A 164 41.11 -27.00 55.89
N ASN A 165 40.80 -25.96 55.11
CA ASN A 165 39.84 -24.92 55.48
C ASN A 165 38.58 -24.87 54.61
N ALA A 166 38.47 -25.75 53.61
CA ALA A 166 37.42 -25.71 52.60
C ALA A 166 36.01 -25.76 53.20
N VAL A 167 35.79 -26.61 54.23
CA VAL A 167 34.49 -26.76 54.89
C VAL A 167 34.10 -25.50 55.66
N GLU A 168 35.05 -24.91 56.40
CA GLU A 168 34.84 -23.66 57.14
C GLU A 168 34.52 -22.51 56.17
N LYS A 169 35.33 -22.37 55.12
CA LYS A 169 35.15 -21.33 54.09
C LYS A 169 33.83 -21.48 53.32
N ALA A 170 33.44 -22.70 52.97
CA ALA A 170 32.14 -22.98 52.35
C ALA A 170 30.97 -22.63 53.26
N THR A 171 31.10 -22.93 54.55
CA THR A 171 30.12 -22.59 55.59
C THR A 171 29.97 -21.07 55.71
N ASP A 172 31.08 -20.35 55.79
CA ASP A 172 31.08 -18.88 55.92
C ASP A 172 30.56 -18.19 54.66
N TYR A 173 30.99 -18.64 53.48
CA TYR A 173 30.46 -18.17 52.20
C TYR A 173 28.94 -18.37 52.13
N THR A 174 28.43 -19.54 52.50
CA THR A 174 26.98 -19.81 52.51
C THR A 174 26.25 -18.86 53.46
N LYS A 175 26.77 -18.63 54.68
CA LYS A 175 26.18 -17.67 55.63
C LYS A 175 26.18 -16.25 55.06
N GLU A 176 27.27 -15.83 54.45
CA GLU A 176 27.40 -14.52 53.82
C GLU A 176 26.36 -14.34 52.72
N VAL A 177 26.28 -15.29 51.78
CA VAL A 177 25.28 -15.30 50.71
C VAL A 177 23.86 -15.23 51.28
N LEU A 178 23.50 -16.11 52.23
CA LEU A 178 22.17 -16.11 52.85
C LEU A 178 21.84 -14.80 53.55
N ASN A 179 22.80 -14.20 54.25
CA ASN A 179 22.61 -12.92 54.93
C ASN A 179 22.46 -11.77 53.94
N THR A 180 23.25 -11.76 52.86
CA THR A 180 23.17 -10.75 51.80
C THR A 180 21.84 -10.85 51.04
N LEU A 181 21.39 -12.06 50.71
CA LEU A 181 20.08 -12.32 50.12
C LEU A 181 18.95 -11.88 51.05
N SER A 182 19.04 -12.19 52.36
CA SER A 182 18.05 -11.76 53.36
C SER A 182 17.95 -10.24 53.45
N LYS A 183 19.09 -9.53 53.52
CA LYS A 183 19.13 -8.06 53.58
C LYS A 183 18.56 -7.40 52.33
N ASN A 184 18.60 -8.10 51.20
CA ASN A 184 18.11 -7.61 49.92
C ASN A 184 16.71 -8.13 49.58
N ASP A 185 15.98 -8.80 50.48
CA ASP A 185 14.67 -9.42 50.16
C ASP A 185 14.73 -10.41 48.96
N ALA A 186 15.89 -11.03 48.77
CA ALA A 186 16.19 -11.92 47.65
C ALA A 186 16.38 -13.39 48.09
N LEU A 187 15.97 -13.77 49.31
CA LEU A 187 16.01 -15.19 49.73
C LEU A 187 15.22 -16.07 48.75
N PRO A 188 15.82 -17.11 48.15
CA PRO A 188 15.14 -17.90 47.16
C PRO A 188 14.19 -18.93 47.79
N THR A 189 13.31 -19.52 46.98
CA THR A 189 12.47 -20.64 47.43
C THR A 189 13.29 -21.90 47.62
N MET A 190 14.33 -22.06 46.80
CA MET A 190 15.24 -23.19 46.78
C MET A 190 16.70 -22.72 46.67
N MET A 191 17.64 -23.44 47.27
CA MET A 191 19.07 -23.21 47.06
C MET A 191 19.75 -24.54 46.81
N THR A 192 20.48 -24.60 45.70
CA THR A 192 21.15 -25.79 45.19
C THR A 192 22.63 -25.76 45.59
N ILE A 193 23.07 -26.81 46.30
CA ILE A 193 24.46 -26.97 46.73
C ILE A 193 25.25 -27.65 45.60
N GLY A 194 26.21 -26.91 45.04
CA GLY A 194 27.08 -27.38 43.96
C GLY A 194 26.43 -27.31 42.58
N ASN A 195 27.25 -27.45 41.54
CA ASN A 195 26.82 -27.71 40.16
C ASN A 195 27.57 -28.94 39.66
N GLU A 196 26.86 -30.00 39.28
CA GLU A 196 27.45 -31.24 38.79
C GLU A 196 28.56 -31.84 39.68
N VAL A 197 28.28 -31.91 40.99
CA VAL A 197 29.25 -32.41 41.98
C VAL A 197 29.26 -33.94 42.04
N ASN A 198 30.36 -34.54 42.52
CA ASN A 198 30.47 -35.98 42.77
C ASN A 198 31.14 -36.21 44.15
N TYR A 199 31.88 -37.31 44.32
CA TYR A 199 32.72 -37.60 45.49
C TYR A 199 33.81 -36.55 45.75
N ASN A 200 33.98 -35.56 44.88
CA ASN A 200 35.01 -34.53 44.93
C ASN A 200 34.47 -33.15 45.34
N PHE A 201 33.30 -33.05 45.97
CA PHE A 201 32.78 -31.76 46.45
C PHE A 201 33.81 -31.03 47.32
N LEU A 202 34.02 -29.73 47.08
CA LEU A 202 35.10 -28.92 47.66
C LEU A 202 36.53 -29.46 47.41
N GLY A 203 36.74 -30.28 46.38
CA GLY A 203 38.03 -30.92 46.11
C GLY A 203 38.45 -31.95 47.17
N LEU A 204 37.52 -32.35 48.05
CA LEU A 204 37.77 -33.31 49.13
C LEU A 204 37.49 -34.72 48.63
N THR A 205 38.54 -35.43 48.21
CA THR A 205 38.42 -36.77 47.60
C THR A 205 38.88 -37.90 48.52
N GLU A 206 39.56 -37.59 49.62
CA GLU A 206 40.02 -38.58 50.59
C GLU A 206 38.85 -39.36 51.23
N GLY A 207 39.10 -40.62 51.59
CA GLY A 207 38.08 -41.48 52.19
C GLY A 207 36.85 -41.74 51.30
N GLY A 208 36.98 -41.58 49.97
CA GLY A 208 35.86 -41.69 49.03
C GLY A 208 34.94 -40.47 49.04
N GLY A 209 35.45 -39.30 49.45
CA GLY A 209 34.72 -38.03 49.44
C GLY A 209 33.87 -37.75 50.66
N TRP A 210 34.04 -38.52 51.74
CA TRP A 210 33.18 -38.46 52.92
C TRP A 210 33.06 -37.05 53.52
N ASP A 211 34.18 -36.33 53.63
CA ASP A 211 34.19 -34.98 54.20
C ASP A 211 33.43 -33.97 53.33
N GLY A 212 33.36 -34.21 52.02
CA GLY A 212 32.48 -33.46 51.11
C GLY A 212 30.99 -33.66 51.46
N PHE A 213 30.56 -34.89 51.72
CA PHE A 213 29.17 -35.16 52.15
C PHE A 213 28.86 -34.55 53.53
N VAL A 214 29.80 -34.59 54.48
CA VAL A 214 29.67 -33.92 55.78
C VAL A 214 29.58 -32.40 55.64
N ALA A 215 30.35 -31.82 54.70
CA ALA A 215 30.24 -30.41 54.38
C ALA A 215 28.87 -30.06 53.83
N MET A 216 28.31 -30.88 52.92
CA MET A 216 26.94 -30.69 52.42
C MET A 216 25.91 -30.72 53.55
N ALA A 217 26.06 -31.59 54.55
CA ALA A 217 25.14 -31.64 55.71
C ALA A 217 25.17 -30.35 56.55
N THR A 218 26.38 -29.81 56.74
CA THR A 218 26.57 -28.54 57.46
C THR A 218 25.92 -27.38 56.69
N ILE A 219 26.15 -27.31 55.38
CA ILE A 219 25.61 -26.28 54.50
C ILE A 219 24.09 -26.37 54.39
N SER A 220 23.53 -27.57 54.19
CA SER A 220 22.08 -27.78 54.03
C SER A 220 21.31 -27.33 55.26
N LYS A 221 21.87 -27.57 56.46
CA LYS A 221 21.26 -27.11 57.71
C LYS A 221 21.16 -25.58 57.76
N LEU A 222 22.20 -24.86 57.36
CA LEU A 222 22.21 -23.39 57.34
C LEU A 222 21.16 -22.83 56.38
N ILE A 223 21.00 -23.47 55.22
CA ILE A 223 19.99 -23.08 54.21
C ILE A 223 18.58 -23.29 54.78
N ASN A 224 18.31 -24.47 55.35
CA ASN A 224 16.98 -24.79 55.87
C ASN A 224 16.61 -23.96 57.11
N GLU A 225 17.57 -23.57 57.96
CA GLU A 225 17.35 -22.66 59.10
C GLU A 225 16.83 -21.27 58.66
N LYS A 226 17.08 -20.87 57.41
CA LYS A 226 16.54 -19.64 56.81
C LYS A 226 15.17 -19.85 56.12
N GLY A 227 14.59 -21.04 56.21
CA GLY A 227 13.32 -21.39 55.57
C GLY A 227 13.42 -21.59 54.05
N VAL A 228 14.65 -21.72 53.52
CA VAL A 228 14.90 -22.01 52.09
C VAL A 228 15.01 -23.53 51.92
N LYS A 229 14.41 -24.11 50.89
CA LYS A 229 14.55 -25.54 50.63
C LYS A 229 15.93 -25.86 50.05
N THR A 230 16.62 -26.84 50.62
CA THR A 230 17.87 -27.32 50.05
C THR A 230 17.65 -28.27 48.87
N ALA A 231 18.37 -28.01 47.78
CA ALA A 231 18.54 -28.91 46.65
C ALA A 231 20.03 -29.28 46.49
N LEU A 232 20.29 -30.41 45.83
CA LEU A 232 21.64 -30.87 45.49
C LEU A 232 21.76 -30.99 43.96
N SER A 233 22.95 -30.91 43.39
CA SER A 233 23.15 -31.03 41.94
C SER A 233 24.33 -31.94 41.62
N PHE A 234 24.08 -33.24 41.51
CA PHE A 234 25.11 -34.24 41.26
C PHE A 234 25.33 -34.49 39.76
N ALA A 235 26.53 -34.92 39.40
CA ALA A 235 26.79 -35.57 38.11
C ALA A 235 25.85 -36.79 37.94
N ALA A 236 25.34 -37.00 36.72
CA ALA A 236 24.47 -38.15 36.44
C ALA A 236 25.16 -39.47 36.83
N PRO A 237 24.60 -40.26 37.77
CA PRO A 237 25.15 -41.58 38.06
C PRO A 237 24.99 -42.52 36.86
N ASP A 238 25.77 -43.59 36.79
CA ASP A 238 25.67 -44.51 35.65
C ASP A 238 24.32 -45.22 35.61
N ASP A 239 23.78 -45.59 36.79
CA ASP A 239 22.58 -46.40 36.95
C ASP A 239 21.85 -46.19 38.30
N ALA A 240 20.92 -47.10 38.60
CA ALA A 240 20.15 -47.12 39.84
C ALA A 240 21.01 -47.40 41.09
N GLU A 241 22.08 -48.19 40.98
CA GLU A 241 22.99 -48.47 42.10
C GLU A 241 23.80 -47.22 42.45
N GLY A 242 24.24 -46.47 41.45
CA GLY A 242 24.94 -45.20 41.63
C GLY A 242 24.10 -44.16 42.37
N ILE A 243 22.84 -43.96 41.98
CA ILE A 243 21.97 -43.00 42.71
C ILE A 243 21.62 -43.51 44.11
N GLN A 244 21.44 -44.82 44.29
CA GLN A 244 21.23 -45.40 45.62
C GLN A 244 22.44 -45.15 46.53
N TYR A 245 23.66 -45.32 46.01
CA TYR A 245 24.89 -45.03 46.75
C TYR A 245 24.94 -43.56 47.20
N VAL A 246 24.59 -42.62 46.33
CA VAL A 246 24.52 -41.19 46.67
C VAL A 246 23.49 -40.95 47.79
N ILE A 247 22.28 -41.52 47.68
CA ILE A 247 21.24 -41.40 48.70
C ILE A 247 21.71 -41.94 50.06
N GLU A 248 22.37 -43.10 50.08
CA GLU A 248 22.89 -43.71 51.29
C GLU A 248 23.97 -42.85 51.93
N LYS A 249 24.91 -42.30 51.15
CA LYS A 249 25.95 -41.39 51.67
C LYS A 249 25.38 -40.10 52.23
N LEU A 250 24.42 -39.49 51.53
CA LEU A 250 23.71 -38.31 52.01
C LEU A 250 22.97 -38.60 53.32
N GLY A 251 22.31 -39.77 53.41
CA GLY A 251 21.62 -40.22 54.63
C GLY A 251 22.58 -40.43 55.80
N TYR A 252 23.72 -41.10 55.57
CA TYR A 252 24.72 -41.32 56.61
C TYR A 252 25.38 -40.02 57.09
N ALA A 253 25.61 -39.06 56.19
CA ALA A 253 26.16 -37.77 56.54
C ALA A 253 25.12 -36.84 57.21
N GLY A 254 23.83 -37.18 57.13
CA GLY A 254 22.75 -36.37 57.69
C GLY A 254 22.43 -35.12 56.88
N VAL A 255 22.56 -35.19 55.55
CA VAL A 255 22.24 -34.05 54.67
C VAL A 255 20.73 -33.84 54.62
N ASP A 256 20.30 -32.62 54.93
CA ASP A 256 18.90 -32.24 54.99
C ASP A 256 18.47 -31.54 53.69
N TYR A 257 17.98 -32.32 52.73
CA TYR A 257 17.57 -31.82 51.42
C TYR A 257 16.10 -32.13 51.11
N SER A 258 15.51 -31.34 50.23
CA SER A 258 14.18 -31.57 49.65
C SER A 258 14.27 -32.15 48.23
N TYR A 259 15.27 -31.74 47.47
CA TYR A 259 15.44 -32.12 46.07
C TYR A 259 16.82 -32.75 45.83
N LEU A 260 16.84 -33.97 45.29
CA LEU A 260 18.05 -34.60 44.79
C LEU A 260 18.15 -34.31 43.29
N GLY A 261 19.07 -33.42 42.92
CA GLY A 261 19.26 -33.01 41.54
C GLY A 261 20.32 -33.82 40.82
N VAL A 262 20.05 -34.12 39.56
CA VAL A 262 21.00 -34.73 38.63
C VAL A 262 21.17 -33.85 37.39
N ASN A 263 22.41 -33.64 36.96
CA ASN A 263 22.76 -32.90 35.74
C ASN A 263 22.80 -33.89 34.59
N LEU A 264 22.07 -33.61 33.52
CA LEU A 264 21.93 -34.50 32.37
C LEU A 264 22.44 -33.83 31.10
N TYR A 265 22.86 -34.66 30.14
CA TYR A 265 23.29 -34.25 28.82
C TYR A 265 22.35 -34.81 27.76
N ALA A 266 22.00 -34.00 26.77
CA ALA A 266 20.99 -34.33 25.75
C ALA A 266 21.35 -35.51 24.84
N ASP A 267 22.63 -35.84 24.74
CA ASP A 267 23.16 -36.94 23.93
C ASP A 267 23.07 -38.31 24.63
N ARG A 268 22.64 -38.37 25.91
CA ARG A 268 22.46 -39.63 26.63
C ARG A 268 21.37 -40.47 25.97
N SER A 269 21.75 -41.65 25.49
CA SER A 269 20.81 -42.65 24.96
C SER A 269 19.78 -43.06 26.02
N GLY A 270 18.50 -43.07 25.63
CA GLY A 270 17.42 -43.50 26.52
C GLY A 270 17.17 -42.59 27.72
N ILE A 271 17.54 -41.30 27.65
CA ILE A 271 17.47 -40.33 28.76
C ILE A 271 16.14 -40.36 29.54
N ASN A 272 15.01 -40.49 28.85
CA ASN A 272 13.69 -40.51 29.49
C ASN A 272 13.48 -41.73 30.39
N ASP A 273 13.85 -42.93 29.92
CA ASP A 273 13.71 -44.16 30.73
C ASP A 273 14.74 -44.22 31.85
N TYR A 274 15.92 -43.64 31.61
CA TYR A 274 16.93 -43.43 32.65
C TYR A 274 16.39 -42.53 33.78
N VAL A 275 15.77 -41.39 33.46
CA VAL A 275 15.16 -40.51 34.49
C VAL A 275 14.03 -41.19 35.23
N LYS A 276 13.17 -41.97 34.55
CA LYS A 276 12.13 -42.78 35.22
C LYS A 276 12.74 -43.78 36.21
N THR A 277 13.88 -44.39 35.85
CA THR A 277 14.60 -45.33 36.71
C THR A 277 15.11 -44.62 37.95
N LEU A 278 15.84 -43.51 37.79
CA LEU A 278 16.33 -42.71 38.92
C LEU A 278 15.19 -42.26 39.85
N ARG A 279 14.09 -41.78 39.25
CA ARG A 279 12.92 -41.30 40.00
C ARG A 279 12.30 -42.43 40.83
N THR A 280 12.22 -43.63 40.25
CA THR A 280 11.72 -44.81 40.94
C THR A 280 12.64 -45.19 42.10
N THR A 281 13.95 -45.20 41.90
CA THR A 281 14.92 -45.47 42.96
C THR A 281 14.84 -44.43 44.09
N VAL A 282 14.74 -43.13 43.75
CA VAL A 282 14.58 -42.06 44.75
C VAL A 282 13.29 -42.27 45.55
N LYS A 283 12.17 -42.57 44.88
CA LYS A 283 10.90 -42.88 45.56
C LYS A 283 11.03 -44.06 46.53
N GLU A 284 11.77 -45.11 46.15
CA GLU A 284 11.94 -46.31 46.97
C GLU A 284 12.90 -46.11 48.15
N LYS A 285 13.98 -45.34 47.95
CA LYS A 285 15.08 -45.22 48.92
C LYS A 285 15.00 -43.94 49.77
N ALA A 286 14.29 -42.93 49.29
CA ALA A 286 14.16 -41.61 49.91
C ALA A 286 12.76 -41.03 49.62
N ALA A 287 11.71 -41.69 50.11
CA ALA A 287 10.32 -41.46 49.74
C ALA A 287 9.78 -40.03 50.03
N ASP A 288 10.41 -39.28 50.93
CA ASP A 288 10.08 -37.88 51.24
C ASP A 288 10.83 -36.87 50.37
N LYS A 289 11.72 -37.34 49.49
CA LYS A 289 12.57 -36.52 48.62
C LYS A 289 12.09 -36.54 47.18
N GLN A 290 12.41 -35.48 46.45
CA GLN A 290 12.01 -35.30 45.05
C GLN A 290 13.25 -35.38 44.15
N LEU A 291 13.19 -36.18 43.08
CA LEU A 291 14.21 -36.15 42.02
C LEU A 291 13.93 -34.98 41.09
N ILE A 292 14.89 -34.07 40.93
CA ILE A 292 14.87 -32.98 39.95
C ILE A 292 15.97 -33.19 38.91
N VAL A 293 15.69 -32.88 37.65
CA VAL A 293 16.77 -32.67 36.68
C VAL A 293 17.30 -31.26 36.90
N SER A 294 18.44 -31.13 37.57
CA SER A 294 18.94 -29.82 38.05
C SER A 294 19.63 -29.00 36.97
N ASN A 295 20.02 -29.64 35.87
CA ASN A 295 20.58 -28.99 34.69
C ASN A 295 20.36 -29.91 33.48
N ILE A 296 19.77 -29.37 32.42
CA ILE A 296 19.69 -29.99 31.10
C ILE A 296 19.45 -28.89 30.07
N LYS A 297 20.01 -29.03 28.89
CA LYS A 297 19.66 -28.21 27.74
C LYS A 297 19.62 -29.05 26.49
N PHE A 298 18.66 -28.77 25.62
CA PHE A 298 18.48 -29.48 24.37
C PHE A 298 18.83 -28.56 23.21
N PRO A 299 19.71 -28.97 22.29
CA PRO A 299 19.97 -28.18 21.10
C PRO A 299 18.73 -28.17 20.19
N ARG A 300 18.47 -27.04 19.54
CA ARG A 300 17.58 -27.00 18.37
C ARG A 300 18.23 -27.84 17.27
N LYS A 301 17.58 -28.91 16.81
CA LYS A 301 18.16 -29.80 15.81
C LYS A 301 18.03 -29.19 14.42
N ASN A 302 19.17 -29.12 13.71
CA ASN A 302 19.29 -29.76 12.41
C ASN A 302 20.58 -30.49 12.14
N ALA A 303 20.48 -31.65 11.48
CA ALA A 303 21.60 -32.31 10.81
C ALA A 303 22.09 -31.65 9.50
N ASP A 304 21.31 -30.82 8.79
CA ASP A 304 20.37 -31.27 7.74
C ASP A 304 19.36 -32.36 8.13
N GLU A 305 18.86 -32.19 9.33
CA GLU A 305 17.57 -32.60 9.87
C GLU A 305 16.93 -31.33 10.46
N THR A 306 16.97 -30.32 9.58
CA THR A 306 16.36 -28.98 9.46
C THR A 306 15.73 -28.30 10.69
N ALA A 307 16.22 -27.08 11.01
CA ALA A 307 16.12 -26.42 12.31
C ALA A 307 14.67 -26.41 12.82
N SER A 308 14.39 -27.22 13.83
CA SER A 308 13.03 -27.27 14.39
C SER A 308 13.04 -27.02 15.89
N ASN A 309 12.41 -25.90 16.26
CA ASN A 309 12.02 -25.63 17.64
C ASN A 309 11.09 -26.72 18.19
N GLU A 310 10.40 -27.48 17.31
CA GLU A 310 9.53 -28.60 17.69
C GLU A 310 10.34 -29.77 18.26
N THR A 311 11.56 -30.04 17.75
CA THR A 311 12.39 -31.14 18.29
C THR A 311 12.93 -30.82 19.69
N GLN A 312 13.32 -29.56 19.90
CA GLN A 312 13.71 -29.08 21.23
C GLN A 312 12.50 -29.15 22.18
N ALA A 313 11.33 -28.70 21.71
CA ALA A 313 10.07 -28.78 22.43
C ALA A 313 9.70 -30.21 22.84
N ASP A 314 9.81 -31.17 21.91
CA ASP A 314 9.50 -32.59 22.12
C ASP A 314 10.42 -33.18 23.18
N SER A 315 11.71 -32.85 23.10
CA SER A 315 12.72 -33.35 24.05
C SER A 315 12.44 -32.86 25.46
N ILE A 316 12.09 -31.57 25.61
CA ILE A 316 11.70 -30.98 26.89
C ILE A 316 10.42 -31.64 27.42
N TYR A 317 9.38 -31.76 26.59
CA TYR A 317 8.10 -32.34 26.99
C TYR A 317 8.24 -33.80 27.45
N ASN A 318 9.00 -34.60 26.69
CA ASN A 318 9.23 -36.01 27.01
C ASN A 318 10.04 -36.17 28.31
N LEU A 319 11.02 -35.30 28.54
CA LEU A 319 11.80 -35.32 29.77
C LEU A 319 10.97 -34.86 30.98
N LEU A 320 10.13 -33.83 30.82
CA LEU A 320 9.15 -33.43 31.84
C LEU A 320 8.20 -34.60 32.19
N SER A 321 7.70 -35.30 31.17
CA SER A 321 6.83 -36.47 31.35
C SER A 321 7.55 -37.62 32.07
N ALA A 322 8.86 -37.77 31.86
CA ALA A 322 9.68 -38.76 32.53
C ALA A 322 10.03 -38.38 33.98
N SER A 323 10.25 -37.09 34.25
CA SER A 323 10.62 -36.61 35.59
C SER A 323 9.42 -36.45 36.52
N ILE A 324 8.20 -36.28 35.99
CA ILE A 324 7.00 -35.99 36.80
C ILE A 324 6.11 -37.23 36.97
N SER A 325 5.60 -37.42 38.19
CA SER A 325 4.57 -38.41 38.52
C SER A 325 3.79 -37.97 39.76
N ASP A 326 2.70 -38.63 40.10
CA ASP A 326 1.92 -38.35 41.33
C ASP A 326 2.75 -38.34 42.62
N SER A 327 3.88 -39.07 42.65
CA SER A 327 4.80 -39.14 43.78
C SER A 327 6.10 -38.35 43.60
N ASN A 328 6.31 -37.70 42.44
CA ASN A 328 7.50 -36.90 42.17
C ASN A 328 7.15 -35.61 41.42
N ALA A 329 7.21 -34.49 42.13
CA ALA A 329 7.07 -33.12 41.64
C ALA A 329 8.44 -32.45 41.38
N GLY A 330 9.52 -33.21 41.21
CA GLY A 330 10.86 -32.60 41.06
C GLY A 330 11.11 -31.96 39.70
N GLY A 331 10.44 -32.38 38.62
CA GLY A 331 10.49 -31.69 37.31
C GLY A 331 11.91 -31.49 36.75
N LEU A 332 12.17 -30.32 36.16
CA LEU A 332 13.50 -29.95 35.63
C LEU A 332 13.79 -28.45 35.73
N ILE A 333 15.07 -28.09 35.72
CA ILE A 333 15.59 -26.75 35.43
C ILE A 333 16.29 -26.82 34.08
N TYR A 334 15.76 -26.08 33.11
CA TYR A 334 16.34 -25.96 31.78
C TYR A 334 17.49 -24.94 31.80
N ASP A 335 18.67 -25.35 31.37
CA ASP A 335 19.89 -24.54 31.41
C ASP A 335 20.02 -23.62 30.18
N GLU A 336 20.68 -22.47 30.37
CA GLU A 336 20.86 -21.41 29.36
C GLU A 336 19.54 -21.00 28.68
N ALA A 337 18.45 -20.97 29.45
CA ALA A 337 17.10 -20.80 28.92
C ALA A 337 16.88 -19.42 28.29
N GLU A 338 17.46 -18.39 28.87
CA GLU A 338 17.40 -16.99 28.44
C GLU A 338 18.50 -16.59 27.46
N TYR A 339 19.61 -17.36 27.37
CA TYR A 339 20.82 -16.93 26.67
C TYR A 339 20.55 -16.66 25.17
N VAL A 340 20.41 -15.38 24.85
CA VAL A 340 20.02 -14.85 23.54
C VAL A 340 21.03 -15.26 22.48
N GLY A 341 20.56 -15.97 21.46
CA GLY A 341 21.41 -16.45 20.35
C GLY A 341 22.08 -17.80 20.59
N SER A 342 21.91 -18.41 21.77
CA SER A 342 22.32 -19.79 22.01
C SER A 342 21.44 -20.77 21.23
N TRP A 343 22.04 -21.80 20.65
CA TRP A 343 21.30 -22.92 20.03
C TRP A 343 20.40 -23.66 21.01
N ASN A 344 20.66 -23.51 22.32
CA ASN A 344 19.89 -24.13 23.38
C ASN A 344 18.85 -23.19 24.01
N GLY A 345 18.95 -21.87 23.80
CA GLY A 345 18.10 -20.90 24.48
C GLY A 345 16.65 -20.85 23.96
N PHE A 346 15.76 -20.33 24.78
CA PHE A 346 14.37 -20.02 24.45
C PHE A 346 14.20 -18.71 23.68
N PHE A 347 15.28 -17.98 23.43
CA PHE A 347 15.29 -16.76 22.63
C PHE A 347 16.38 -16.85 21.57
N ASN A 348 16.04 -16.48 20.32
CA ASN A 348 17.04 -16.40 19.26
C ASN A 348 17.94 -15.15 19.43
N GLU A 349 18.85 -14.90 18.49
CA GLU A 349 19.82 -13.81 18.57
C GLU A 349 19.20 -12.39 18.58
N GLN A 350 17.97 -12.25 18.06
CA GLN A 350 17.16 -11.03 18.09
C GLN A 350 16.32 -10.89 19.37
N GLY A 351 16.33 -11.89 20.25
CA GLY A 351 15.50 -11.91 21.46
C GLY A 351 14.06 -12.38 21.23
N LEU A 352 13.76 -13.02 20.09
CA LEU A 352 12.45 -13.58 19.78
C LEU A 352 12.23 -14.91 20.50
N ALA A 353 11.09 -15.04 21.19
CA ALA A 353 10.70 -16.27 21.88
C ALA A 353 10.59 -17.46 20.92
N GLN A 354 11.19 -18.59 21.29
CA GLN A 354 11.14 -19.85 20.56
C GLN A 354 10.01 -20.73 21.11
N THR A 355 9.33 -21.49 20.26
CA THR A 355 8.14 -22.28 20.63
C THR A 355 8.42 -23.35 21.71
N SER A 356 9.68 -23.76 21.90
CA SER A 356 10.11 -24.64 22.99
C SER A 356 9.83 -24.07 24.38
N LEU A 357 9.74 -22.74 24.54
CA LEU A 357 9.33 -22.10 25.78
C LEU A 357 7.87 -22.40 26.16
N ALA A 358 6.97 -22.48 25.17
CA ALA A 358 5.54 -22.70 25.39
C ALA A 358 5.21 -24.13 25.89
N VAL A 359 6.15 -25.07 25.74
CA VAL A 359 5.99 -26.47 26.18
C VAL A 359 5.62 -26.59 27.65
N PHE A 360 6.14 -25.73 28.50
CA PHE A 360 5.82 -25.74 29.92
C PHE A 360 4.34 -25.42 30.17
N GLY A 361 3.75 -24.53 29.37
CA GLY A 361 2.33 -24.21 29.38
C GLY A 361 1.49 -25.34 28.81
N PHE A 362 1.89 -25.92 27.67
CA PHE A 362 1.19 -27.06 27.07
C PHE A 362 1.19 -28.29 27.99
N ALA A 363 2.30 -28.58 28.67
CA ALA A 363 2.40 -29.64 29.66
C ALA A 363 1.40 -29.46 30.83
N GLN A 364 1.01 -28.23 31.14
CA GLN A 364 -0.02 -27.91 32.13
C GLN A 364 -1.45 -27.90 31.56
N GLY A 365 -1.60 -28.06 30.24
CA GLY A 365 -2.88 -27.99 29.53
C GLY A 365 -3.34 -26.56 29.23
N TRP A 366 -2.43 -25.58 29.24
CA TRP A 366 -2.74 -24.20 28.90
C TRP A 366 -2.81 -24.02 27.37
N ASN A 367 -3.68 -23.12 26.92
CA ASN A 367 -3.68 -22.69 25.52
C ASN A 367 -2.75 -21.49 25.37
N ILE A 368 -1.65 -21.67 24.66
CA ILE A 368 -0.65 -20.62 24.42
C ILE A 368 -0.68 -20.26 22.93
N ASP A 369 -0.92 -18.99 22.64
CA ASP A 369 -0.89 -18.44 21.28
C ASP A 369 0.56 -18.29 20.81
N ILE A 370 1.02 -19.26 20.03
CA ILE A 370 2.39 -19.36 19.51
C ILE A 370 2.47 -19.10 18.02
N ASP A 371 1.39 -18.64 17.38
CA ASP A 371 1.39 -18.34 15.95
C ASP A 371 2.48 -17.31 15.68
N SER A 372 3.58 -17.79 15.09
CA SER A 372 4.77 -16.99 14.88
C SER A 372 4.46 -15.94 13.82
N TYR A 373 4.68 -14.66 14.13
CA TYR A 373 4.61 -13.63 13.09
C TYR A 373 5.68 -13.95 12.05
N ARG A 374 5.19 -14.40 10.90
CA ARG A 374 5.93 -14.60 9.66
C ARG A 374 5.49 -13.45 8.78
N ASP A 375 6.44 -12.69 8.23
CA ASP A 375 6.10 -11.52 7.44
C ASP A 375 5.17 -11.97 6.29
N PRO A 376 3.91 -11.51 6.28
CA PRO A 376 2.94 -12.02 5.33
C PRO A 376 3.29 -11.64 3.90
N TYR A 377 4.02 -10.55 3.69
CA TYR A 377 4.50 -10.14 2.38
C TYR A 377 5.76 -10.91 1.95
N GLU A 378 6.57 -11.42 2.89
CA GLU A 378 7.70 -12.30 2.56
C GLU A 378 7.24 -13.62 1.99
N TYR A 379 6.19 -14.17 2.59
CA TYR A 379 5.83 -15.56 2.44
C TYR A 379 4.45 -15.81 1.84
N GLY A 380 3.67 -14.76 1.60
CA GLY A 380 2.34 -14.83 1.02
C GLY A 380 1.26 -15.25 2.01
N ASP A 381 1.46 -14.98 3.30
CA ASP A 381 0.48 -15.24 4.36
C ASP A 381 -0.55 -14.08 4.43
N ASP A 382 -1.50 -14.16 5.36
CA ASP A 382 -2.55 -13.14 5.51
C ASP A 382 -1.97 -11.81 6.03
N THR A 383 -2.11 -10.74 5.25
CA THR A 383 -1.60 -9.41 5.59
C THR A 383 -2.46 -8.67 6.61
N GLY A 384 -3.67 -9.17 6.90
CA GLY A 384 -4.67 -8.49 7.71
C GLY A 384 -5.33 -7.29 7.01
N LEU A 385 -4.97 -6.96 5.77
CA LEU A 385 -5.55 -5.82 5.04
C LEU A 385 -7.06 -5.98 4.81
N LYS A 386 -7.53 -7.18 4.51
CA LYS A 386 -8.97 -7.46 4.29
C LYS A 386 -9.83 -7.17 5.52
N GLU A 387 -9.26 -7.29 6.71
CA GLU A 387 -9.94 -7.04 8.00
C GLU A 387 -9.94 -5.56 8.41
N LYS A 388 -9.17 -4.70 7.71
CA LYS A 388 -9.17 -3.26 8.00
C LYS A 388 -10.51 -2.64 7.59
N ASN A 389 -11.27 -2.24 8.60
CA ASN A 389 -12.52 -1.51 8.42
C ASN A 389 -12.28 -0.12 7.83
N VAL A 390 -13.24 0.35 7.05
CA VAL A 390 -13.24 1.71 6.48
C VAL A 390 -14.52 2.45 6.84
N THR A 391 -14.44 3.77 6.92
CA THR A 391 -15.58 4.68 7.03
C THR A 391 -15.86 5.27 5.66
N ILE A 392 -17.04 4.98 5.11
CA ILE A 392 -17.49 5.51 3.82
C ILE A 392 -18.71 6.39 4.04
N ASN A 393 -18.63 7.64 3.59
CA ASN A 393 -19.72 8.58 3.62
C ASN A 393 -20.31 8.73 2.20
N LYS A 394 -21.63 8.92 2.11
CA LYS A 394 -22.26 9.29 0.84
C LYS A 394 -21.70 10.61 0.32
N ILE A 395 -21.41 10.66 -0.96
CA ILE A 395 -20.95 11.87 -1.65
C ILE A 395 -22.16 12.55 -2.28
N SER A 396 -22.42 13.80 -1.91
CA SER A 396 -23.54 14.60 -2.43
C SER A 396 -23.42 14.76 -3.94
N ASN A 397 -24.45 14.39 -4.71
CA ASN A 397 -24.49 14.36 -6.19
C ASN A 397 -23.83 13.16 -6.88
N MET A 398 -23.19 12.24 -6.13
CA MET A 398 -22.76 10.97 -6.70
C MET A 398 -23.98 10.10 -7.02
N SER A 399 -24.19 9.83 -8.30
CA SER A 399 -25.41 9.21 -8.83
C SER A 399 -25.15 7.81 -9.35
N GLU A 400 -26.18 6.97 -9.51
CA GLU A 400 -26.01 5.65 -10.15
C GLU A 400 -25.36 5.75 -11.55
N SER A 401 -25.52 6.88 -12.23
CA SER A 401 -24.99 7.18 -13.57
C SER A 401 -23.55 7.72 -13.59
N THR A 402 -23.01 8.15 -12.44
CA THR A 402 -21.60 8.58 -12.33
C THR A 402 -20.70 7.39 -12.67
N ILE A 403 -19.73 7.59 -13.57
CA ILE A 403 -18.72 6.59 -13.94
C ILE A 403 -17.92 6.25 -12.69
N ARG A 404 -18.02 4.98 -12.31
CA ARG A 404 -17.35 4.33 -11.19
C ARG A 404 -16.56 3.17 -11.76
N GLY A 405 -15.51 3.55 -12.48
CA GLY A 405 -14.78 2.65 -13.34
C GLY A 405 -13.53 2.07 -12.69
N VAL A 406 -13.05 0.97 -13.28
CA VAL A 406 -11.72 0.43 -13.00
C VAL A 406 -11.06 -0.08 -14.29
N ASP A 407 -9.74 -0.08 -14.37
CA ASP A 407 -8.96 -0.76 -15.42
C ASP A 407 -8.53 -2.14 -14.93
N VAL A 408 -8.79 -3.20 -15.71
CA VAL A 408 -8.42 -4.58 -15.34
C VAL A 408 -7.73 -5.31 -16.50
N GLY A 409 -6.91 -4.61 -17.27
CA GLY A 409 -6.21 -5.21 -18.42
C GLY A 409 -5.36 -6.43 -18.07
N SER A 410 -4.88 -6.55 -16.82
CA SER A 410 -4.11 -7.72 -16.33
C SER A 410 -4.96 -8.99 -16.10
N TYR A 411 -6.28 -8.87 -16.00
CA TYR A 411 -7.16 -9.92 -15.46
C TYR A 411 -7.08 -11.26 -16.22
N VAL A 412 -7.07 -11.23 -17.56
CA VAL A 412 -7.03 -12.47 -18.35
C VAL A 412 -5.67 -13.17 -18.24
N ALA A 413 -4.57 -12.41 -18.24
CA ALA A 413 -3.24 -12.99 -18.02
C ALA A 413 -3.15 -13.65 -16.63
N LEU A 414 -3.60 -12.96 -15.59
CA LEU A 414 -3.60 -13.46 -14.20
C LEU A 414 -4.46 -14.72 -14.05
N THR A 415 -5.68 -14.72 -14.57
CA THR A 415 -6.56 -15.90 -14.50
C THR A 415 -6.03 -17.09 -15.31
N ASN A 416 -5.43 -16.85 -16.48
CA ASN A 416 -4.74 -17.90 -17.25
C ASN A 416 -3.55 -18.52 -16.48
N ALA A 417 -2.91 -17.73 -15.61
CA ALA A 417 -1.85 -18.17 -14.72
C ALA A 417 -2.35 -18.80 -13.40
N GLY A 418 -3.68 -18.85 -13.19
CA GLY A 418 -4.30 -19.50 -12.04
C GLY A 418 -4.62 -18.58 -10.85
N VAL A 419 -4.49 -17.26 -11.02
CA VAL A 419 -4.89 -16.28 -9.99
C VAL A 419 -6.40 -16.32 -9.76
N LYS A 420 -6.79 -16.14 -8.50
CA LYS A 420 -8.16 -16.21 -8.02
C LYS A 420 -8.49 -15.00 -7.16
N TYR A 421 -9.77 -14.66 -7.11
CA TYR A 421 -10.29 -13.56 -6.29
C TYR A 421 -11.43 -14.07 -5.40
N TYR A 422 -11.56 -13.44 -4.23
CA TYR A 422 -12.49 -13.84 -3.19
C TYR A 422 -13.32 -12.66 -2.72
N ASP A 423 -14.61 -12.90 -2.50
CA ASP A 423 -15.52 -11.93 -1.89
C ASP A 423 -15.27 -11.78 -0.37
N TYR A 424 -16.03 -10.92 0.30
CA TYR A 424 -15.88 -10.64 1.74
C TYR A 424 -16.15 -11.85 2.65
N ASP A 425 -16.83 -12.89 2.14
CA ASP A 425 -17.07 -14.13 2.87
C ASP A 425 -15.95 -15.17 2.62
N GLY A 426 -14.88 -14.79 1.92
CA GLY A 426 -13.76 -15.67 1.54
C GLY A 426 -14.11 -16.65 0.42
N LYS A 427 -15.20 -16.42 -0.33
CA LYS A 427 -15.63 -17.32 -1.39
C LYS A 427 -15.06 -16.88 -2.74
N GLU A 428 -14.49 -17.84 -3.47
CA GLU A 428 -13.96 -17.64 -4.83
C GLU A 428 -15.07 -17.14 -5.78
N GLN A 429 -14.81 -16.04 -6.48
CA GLN A 429 -15.73 -15.46 -7.47
C GLN A 429 -14.94 -14.88 -8.65
N PRO A 430 -15.55 -14.74 -9.85
CA PRO A 430 -14.96 -13.97 -10.94
C PRO A 430 -14.75 -12.51 -10.54
N LEU A 431 -13.61 -11.91 -10.90
CA LEU A 431 -13.26 -10.53 -10.55
C LEU A 431 -14.38 -9.55 -10.95
N MET A 432 -14.87 -9.63 -12.19
CA MET A 432 -15.95 -8.75 -12.67
C MET A 432 -17.23 -8.84 -11.86
N LYS A 433 -17.52 -10.02 -11.27
CA LYS A 433 -18.68 -10.15 -10.38
C LYS A 433 -18.45 -9.40 -9.07
N ILE A 434 -17.29 -9.56 -8.45
CA ILE A 434 -16.93 -8.85 -7.21
C ILE A 434 -16.98 -7.33 -7.44
N LEU A 435 -16.41 -6.85 -8.54
CA LEU A 435 -16.45 -5.44 -8.92
C LEU A 435 -17.89 -4.93 -9.09
N LYS A 436 -18.74 -5.67 -9.82
CA LYS A 436 -20.15 -5.32 -10.02
C LYS A 436 -20.93 -5.27 -8.70
N ASP A 437 -20.76 -6.28 -7.85
CA ASP A 437 -21.46 -6.37 -6.56
C ASP A 437 -21.09 -5.21 -5.62
N ASN A 438 -19.90 -4.63 -5.81
CA ASN A 438 -19.40 -3.44 -5.12
C ASN A 438 -19.70 -2.11 -5.82
N GLY A 439 -20.50 -2.10 -6.89
CA GLY A 439 -21.02 -0.86 -7.49
C GLY A 439 -20.18 -0.27 -8.63
N VAL A 440 -19.13 -0.97 -9.08
CA VAL A 440 -18.41 -0.65 -10.33
C VAL A 440 -19.40 -0.77 -11.50
N ASN A 441 -19.39 0.22 -12.39
CA ASN A 441 -20.31 0.28 -13.55
C ASN A 441 -19.59 0.42 -14.90
N TYR A 442 -18.26 0.49 -14.90
CA TYR A 442 -17.45 0.69 -16.09
C TYR A 442 -16.12 -0.07 -15.99
N ILE A 443 -15.67 -0.66 -17.09
CA ILE A 443 -14.37 -1.32 -17.20
C ILE A 443 -13.55 -0.64 -18.30
N ARG A 444 -12.35 -0.15 -17.97
CA ARG A 444 -11.36 0.35 -18.92
C ARG A 444 -10.44 -0.79 -19.35
N LEU A 445 -10.11 -0.84 -20.64
CA LEU A 445 -9.29 -1.88 -21.26
C LEU A 445 -8.26 -1.26 -22.20
N ARG A 446 -7.00 -1.26 -21.78
CA ARG A 446 -5.88 -0.98 -22.69
C ARG A 446 -5.77 -2.04 -23.78
N ILE A 447 -5.49 -1.59 -25.00
CA ILE A 447 -5.31 -2.41 -26.21
C ILE A 447 -4.01 -2.00 -26.89
N TRP A 448 -3.16 -3.01 -27.11
CA TRP A 448 -1.93 -2.92 -27.88
C TRP A 448 -2.09 -3.53 -29.26
N ASN A 449 -1.32 -3.00 -30.22
CA ASN A 449 -1.36 -3.41 -31.61
C ASN A 449 -0.89 -4.86 -31.80
N ASP A 450 0.35 -5.16 -31.40
CA ASP A 450 0.95 -6.49 -31.46
C ASP A 450 1.99 -6.68 -30.32
N PRO A 451 1.57 -7.09 -29.11
CA PRO A 451 2.43 -7.15 -27.94
C PRO A 451 3.28 -8.43 -27.86
N TYR A 452 3.84 -8.85 -28.98
CA TYR A 452 4.71 -10.02 -29.08
C TYR A 452 5.98 -9.69 -29.89
N ASN A 453 7.06 -10.40 -29.58
CA ASN A 453 8.24 -10.39 -30.45
C ASN A 453 8.10 -11.41 -31.59
N GLU A 454 9.10 -11.45 -32.48
CA GLU A 454 9.12 -12.37 -33.63
C GLU A 454 9.08 -13.86 -33.25
N LYS A 455 9.39 -14.21 -32.00
CA LYS A 455 9.31 -15.59 -31.48
C LYS A 455 7.94 -15.94 -30.90
N GLY A 456 7.02 -14.99 -30.85
CA GLY A 456 5.71 -15.13 -30.21
C GLY A 456 5.76 -15.05 -28.68
N GLU A 457 6.84 -14.51 -28.10
CA GLU A 457 6.92 -14.25 -26.66
C GLU A 457 6.19 -12.93 -26.37
N THR A 458 5.29 -12.93 -25.38
CA THR A 458 4.52 -11.75 -24.96
C THR A 458 5.45 -10.64 -24.47
N TYR A 459 4.98 -9.39 -24.49
CA TYR A 459 5.68 -8.25 -23.90
C TYR A 459 5.37 -8.08 -22.42
N GLY A 460 4.36 -8.77 -21.88
CA GLY A 460 3.92 -8.61 -20.50
C GLY A 460 2.69 -7.72 -20.38
N GLY A 461 2.58 -7.01 -19.27
CA GLY A 461 1.58 -5.97 -19.00
C GLY A 461 0.12 -6.39 -19.17
N GLY A 462 -0.19 -7.63 -18.83
CA GLY A 462 -1.53 -8.20 -18.95
C GLY A 462 -1.83 -8.90 -20.28
N ASP A 463 -0.86 -8.97 -21.19
CA ASP A 463 -1.04 -9.53 -22.53
C ASP A 463 -2.22 -8.83 -23.26
N SER A 464 -2.13 -7.49 -23.32
CA SER A 464 -3.21 -6.55 -23.68
C SER A 464 -3.59 -6.57 -25.16
N THR A 465 -3.87 -7.75 -25.69
CA THR A 465 -4.31 -8.00 -27.07
C THR A 465 -5.78 -7.66 -27.26
N VAL A 466 -6.18 -7.45 -28.51
CA VAL A 466 -7.60 -7.31 -28.89
C VAL A 466 -8.44 -8.51 -28.40
N ASP A 467 -7.90 -9.74 -28.50
CA ASP A 467 -8.62 -10.95 -28.12
C ASP A 467 -8.82 -11.07 -26.60
N ASN A 468 -7.83 -10.72 -25.78
CA ASN A 468 -7.98 -10.69 -24.34
C ASN A 468 -8.90 -9.54 -23.91
N GLY A 469 -8.78 -8.36 -24.52
CA GLY A 469 -9.72 -7.26 -24.33
C GLY A 469 -11.17 -7.65 -24.63
N LEU A 470 -11.42 -8.41 -25.70
CA LEU A 470 -12.75 -8.94 -26.03
C LEU A 470 -13.30 -9.90 -24.97
N LYS A 471 -12.45 -10.76 -24.39
CA LYS A 471 -12.87 -11.65 -23.30
C LYS A 471 -13.33 -10.86 -22.08
N ILE A 472 -12.54 -9.86 -21.66
CA ILE A 472 -12.88 -9.00 -20.52
C ILE A 472 -14.14 -8.19 -20.83
N GLY A 473 -14.23 -7.57 -22.00
CA GLY A 473 -15.38 -6.75 -22.39
C GLY A 473 -16.69 -7.55 -22.44
N LYS A 474 -16.66 -8.79 -22.94
CA LYS A 474 -17.84 -9.69 -22.91
C LYS A 474 -18.28 -10.00 -21.48
N GLU A 475 -17.34 -10.27 -20.60
CA GLU A 475 -17.66 -10.57 -19.20
C GLU A 475 -18.16 -9.33 -18.45
N ALA A 476 -17.57 -8.15 -18.68
CA ALA A 476 -18.07 -6.88 -18.14
C ALA A 476 -19.53 -6.63 -18.55
N THR A 477 -19.83 -6.81 -19.84
CA THR A 477 -21.19 -6.65 -20.40
C THR A 477 -22.17 -7.65 -19.80
N LYS A 478 -21.76 -8.90 -19.59
CA LYS A 478 -22.56 -9.94 -18.92
C LYS A 478 -23.03 -9.51 -17.53
N TYR A 479 -22.23 -8.73 -16.80
CA TYR A 479 -22.58 -8.19 -15.49
C TYR A 479 -23.21 -6.77 -15.55
N GLY A 480 -23.51 -6.27 -16.75
CA GLY A 480 -24.14 -4.97 -16.95
C GLY A 480 -23.24 -3.80 -16.55
N MET A 481 -21.95 -3.90 -16.89
CA MET A 481 -20.98 -2.80 -16.84
C MET A 481 -20.63 -2.38 -18.27
N LYS A 482 -20.43 -1.08 -18.49
CA LYS A 482 -19.96 -0.53 -19.76
C LYS A 482 -18.47 -0.75 -19.93
N VAL A 483 -17.97 -0.63 -21.16
CA VAL A 483 -16.55 -0.78 -21.51
C VAL A 483 -15.99 0.49 -22.13
N LEU A 484 -14.80 0.89 -21.68
CA LEU A 484 -13.95 1.90 -22.30
C LEU A 484 -12.80 1.16 -22.99
N VAL A 485 -12.70 1.28 -24.32
CA VAL A 485 -11.60 0.70 -25.09
C VAL A 485 -10.50 1.75 -25.24
N ASP A 486 -9.33 1.48 -24.68
CA ASP A 486 -8.18 2.39 -24.68
C ASP A 486 -7.11 1.94 -25.68
N PHE A 487 -6.99 2.70 -26.77
CA PHE A 487 -5.97 2.45 -27.78
C PHE A 487 -4.68 3.20 -27.45
N HIS A 488 -3.63 2.44 -27.15
CA HIS A 488 -2.30 3.02 -26.96
C HIS A 488 -1.62 3.43 -28.27
N TYR A 489 -2.02 2.82 -29.40
CA TYR A 489 -1.34 2.96 -30.69
C TYR A 489 0.17 2.67 -30.60
N SER A 490 0.50 1.62 -29.87
CA SER A 490 1.83 1.07 -29.61
C SER A 490 1.67 -0.45 -29.40
N ASP A 491 2.75 -1.21 -29.62
CA ASP A 491 2.78 -2.64 -29.27
C ASP A 491 2.99 -2.88 -27.76
N PHE A 492 3.33 -1.83 -27.00
CA PHE A 492 3.56 -1.91 -25.56
C PHE A 492 3.10 -0.63 -24.86
N TRP A 493 3.40 -0.49 -23.56
CA TRP A 493 3.09 0.71 -22.76
C TRP A 493 3.34 2.02 -23.53
N ALA A 494 2.36 2.92 -23.48
CA ALA A 494 2.41 4.25 -24.06
C ALA A 494 2.12 5.24 -22.93
N ASP A 495 3.06 6.15 -22.69
CA ASP A 495 3.07 7.10 -21.59
C ASP A 495 3.83 8.38 -22.01
N PRO A 496 3.99 9.40 -21.16
CA PRO A 496 4.69 10.63 -21.52
C PRO A 496 6.17 10.42 -21.86
N ALA A 497 6.82 9.38 -21.33
CA ALA A 497 8.20 9.05 -21.64
C ALA A 497 8.32 8.23 -22.93
N LYS A 498 7.32 7.42 -23.29
CA LYS A 498 7.37 6.54 -24.46
C LYS A 498 6.06 6.53 -25.26
N GLN A 499 6.17 6.82 -26.54
CA GLN A 499 5.08 6.73 -27.53
C GLN A 499 5.59 5.99 -28.77
N ILE A 500 6.10 4.77 -28.55
CA ILE A 500 6.81 3.97 -29.55
C ILE A 500 5.81 3.49 -30.61
N LEU A 501 6.20 3.64 -31.88
CA LEU A 501 5.36 3.24 -33.01
C LEU A 501 5.29 1.70 -33.12
N PRO A 502 4.10 1.10 -33.35
CA PRO A 502 3.94 -0.32 -33.60
C PRO A 502 4.88 -0.83 -34.70
N LYS A 503 5.42 -2.04 -34.51
CA LYS A 503 6.35 -2.68 -35.46
C LYS A 503 5.81 -2.68 -36.89
N ALA A 504 4.53 -3.01 -37.05
CA ALA A 504 3.87 -3.08 -38.36
C ALA A 504 3.80 -1.73 -39.10
N TRP A 505 3.87 -0.62 -38.37
CA TRP A 505 3.68 0.73 -38.89
C TRP A 505 5.01 1.46 -39.16
N GLN A 506 6.15 0.91 -38.73
CA GLN A 506 7.46 1.55 -38.91
C GLN A 506 7.82 1.86 -40.37
N LYS A 507 7.37 1.03 -41.30
CA LYS A 507 7.54 1.24 -42.75
C LYS A 507 6.84 2.51 -43.27
N ASP A 508 5.81 2.97 -42.56
CA ASP A 508 4.95 4.10 -42.92
C ASP A 508 5.25 5.35 -42.06
N ALA A 509 6.26 5.31 -41.17
CA ALA A 509 6.51 6.35 -40.16
C ALA A 509 6.71 7.77 -40.74
N ASN A 510 7.14 7.88 -42.00
CA ASN A 510 7.36 9.15 -42.70
C ASN A 510 6.23 9.50 -43.69
N ASP A 511 5.12 8.75 -43.68
CA ASP A 511 3.93 8.96 -44.52
C ASP A 511 2.70 9.20 -43.62
N PRO A 512 2.37 10.48 -43.33
CA PRO A 512 1.22 10.82 -42.51
C PRO A 512 -0.12 10.29 -43.03
N ASP A 513 -0.27 10.13 -44.35
CA ASP A 513 -1.53 9.67 -44.94
C ASP A 513 -1.70 8.17 -44.67
N LYS A 514 -0.64 7.38 -44.88
CA LYS A 514 -0.63 5.95 -44.51
C LYS A 514 -0.77 5.72 -43.02
N MET A 515 -0.17 6.58 -42.19
CA MET A 515 -0.36 6.51 -40.74
C MET A 515 -1.80 6.78 -40.31
N CYS A 516 -2.50 7.73 -40.95
CA CYS A 516 -3.94 7.92 -40.72
C CYS A 516 -4.75 6.68 -41.09
N GLU A 517 -4.45 6.03 -42.22
CA GLU A 517 -5.11 4.78 -42.63
C GLU A 517 -4.86 3.67 -41.61
N ASN A 518 -3.61 3.46 -41.18
CA ASN A 518 -3.23 2.45 -40.19
C ASN A 518 -3.98 2.61 -38.85
N ILE A 519 -4.04 3.85 -38.33
CA ILE A 519 -4.75 4.17 -37.09
C ILE A 519 -6.26 3.95 -37.26
N HIS A 520 -6.84 4.49 -38.32
CA HIS A 520 -8.27 4.35 -38.61
C HIS A 520 -8.67 2.88 -38.71
N ASP A 521 -7.97 2.10 -39.51
CA ASP A 521 -8.33 0.71 -39.80
C ASP A 521 -8.16 -0.18 -38.57
N PHE A 522 -7.10 0.00 -37.79
CA PHE A 522 -6.92 -0.74 -36.54
C PHE A 522 -8.02 -0.46 -35.51
N THR A 523 -8.37 0.82 -35.34
CA THR A 523 -9.46 1.23 -34.44
C THR A 523 -10.80 0.68 -34.92
N LYS A 524 -11.09 0.81 -36.23
CA LYS A 524 -12.31 0.32 -36.85
C LYS A 524 -12.47 -1.20 -36.70
N ASP A 525 -11.44 -1.95 -37.06
CA ASP A 525 -11.46 -3.42 -37.01
C ASP A 525 -11.61 -3.92 -35.57
N THR A 526 -10.91 -3.29 -34.62
CA THR A 526 -11.03 -3.64 -33.20
C THR A 526 -12.43 -3.35 -32.69
N LEU A 527 -12.96 -2.15 -32.90
CA LEU A 527 -14.30 -1.79 -32.44
C LEU A 527 -15.39 -2.62 -33.12
N GLN A 528 -15.22 -3.00 -34.39
CA GLN A 528 -16.12 -3.89 -35.09
C GLN A 528 -16.18 -5.26 -34.41
N LYS A 529 -15.02 -5.83 -34.02
CA LYS A 529 -14.99 -7.08 -33.25
C LYS A 529 -15.70 -6.94 -31.89
N PHE A 530 -15.52 -5.83 -31.19
CA PHE A 530 -16.19 -5.57 -29.90
C PHE A 530 -17.71 -5.46 -30.07
N LYS A 531 -18.17 -4.76 -31.11
CA LYS A 531 -19.58 -4.64 -31.48
C LYS A 531 -20.19 -5.98 -31.84
N ASP A 532 -19.52 -6.78 -32.68
CA ASP A 532 -19.98 -8.12 -33.08
C ASP A 532 -20.01 -9.11 -31.92
N ALA A 533 -19.11 -8.92 -30.95
CA ALA A 533 -19.10 -9.65 -29.69
C ALA A 533 -20.23 -9.25 -28.72
N GLY A 534 -20.99 -8.20 -29.03
CA GLY A 534 -22.05 -7.66 -28.17
C GLY A 534 -21.51 -6.96 -26.93
N VAL A 535 -20.30 -6.40 -26.97
CA VAL A 535 -19.73 -5.64 -25.85
C VAL A 535 -20.39 -4.25 -25.77
N ASP A 536 -20.85 -3.85 -24.57
CA ASP A 536 -21.45 -2.53 -24.32
C ASP A 536 -20.36 -1.45 -24.19
N VAL A 537 -19.76 -1.09 -25.33
CA VAL A 537 -18.74 -0.03 -25.41
C VAL A 537 -19.43 1.33 -25.31
N GLY A 538 -19.19 2.06 -24.23
CA GLY A 538 -19.75 3.39 -24.03
C GLY A 538 -18.75 4.53 -24.25
N MET A 539 -17.45 4.24 -24.31
CA MET A 539 -16.39 5.22 -24.49
C MET A 539 -15.19 4.59 -25.20
N VAL A 540 -14.46 5.37 -26.00
CA VAL A 540 -13.23 4.95 -26.66
C VAL A 540 -12.18 6.02 -26.46
N GLN A 541 -11.01 5.61 -25.97
CA GLN A 541 -9.85 6.47 -25.77
C GLN A 541 -8.91 6.35 -26.96
N VAL A 542 -8.61 7.49 -27.59
CA VAL A 542 -7.78 7.61 -28.78
C VAL A 542 -6.41 8.13 -28.35
N GLY A 543 -5.52 7.21 -27.99
CA GLY A 543 -4.20 7.50 -27.43
C GLY A 543 -4.20 7.54 -25.90
N ASN A 544 -3.16 6.99 -25.30
CA ASN A 544 -2.93 7.01 -23.84
C ASN A 544 -1.86 8.03 -23.46
N GLU A 545 -2.17 8.90 -22.50
CA GLU A 545 -1.27 9.92 -21.93
C GLU A 545 -0.43 10.68 -22.97
N ILE A 546 -1.10 11.22 -23.99
CA ILE A 546 -0.48 11.82 -25.19
C ILE A 546 0.12 13.22 -24.94
N THR A 547 0.40 13.55 -23.68
CA THR A 547 0.96 14.83 -23.22
C THR A 547 2.21 15.24 -24.00
N LYS A 548 3.02 14.27 -24.41
CA LYS A 548 4.30 14.48 -25.12
C LYS A 548 4.31 13.97 -26.56
N GLY A 549 3.16 13.55 -27.09
CA GLY A 549 3.01 13.05 -28.45
C GLY A 549 2.28 11.71 -28.51
N MET A 550 2.28 11.09 -29.69
CA MET A 550 1.59 9.82 -29.96
C MET A 550 2.19 9.15 -31.22
N ALA A 551 2.10 7.83 -31.31
CA ALA A 551 2.36 7.05 -32.52
C ALA A 551 3.69 7.44 -33.22
N GLY A 552 4.79 7.43 -32.47
CA GLY A 552 6.14 7.71 -32.97
C GLY A 552 6.52 9.20 -33.09
N ILE A 553 5.55 10.13 -33.09
CA ILE A 553 5.84 11.57 -33.04
C ILE A 553 5.82 12.00 -31.58
N HIS A 554 7.01 12.17 -30.99
CA HIS A 554 7.17 12.34 -29.55
C HIS A 554 8.39 13.20 -29.19
N ASN A 555 8.29 13.92 -28.07
CA ASN A 555 9.45 14.58 -27.47
C ASN A 555 9.42 14.50 -25.94
N LYS A 556 10.43 13.83 -25.35
CA LYS A 556 10.61 13.71 -23.90
C LYS A 556 10.80 15.07 -23.19
N ASP A 557 11.38 16.07 -23.85
CA ASP A 557 11.66 17.38 -23.28
C ASP A 557 10.41 18.29 -23.34
N SER A 558 9.87 18.60 -22.16
CA SER A 558 8.68 19.47 -22.02
C SER A 558 8.90 20.89 -22.54
N ASN A 559 10.16 21.39 -22.61
CA ASN A 559 10.45 22.72 -23.16
C ASN A 559 10.25 22.76 -24.68
N ASN A 560 10.40 21.61 -25.34
CA ASN A 560 10.27 21.41 -26.78
C ASN A 560 9.05 20.55 -27.12
N SER A 561 7.92 20.82 -26.45
CA SER A 561 6.67 20.09 -26.65
C SER A 561 6.25 20.05 -28.13
N VAL A 562 5.89 18.85 -28.61
CA VAL A 562 5.35 18.63 -29.97
C VAL A 562 4.10 19.48 -30.25
N TRP A 563 3.33 19.79 -29.20
CA TRP A 563 2.11 20.59 -29.27
C TRP A 563 2.36 22.10 -29.46
N LYS A 564 3.62 22.55 -29.38
CA LYS A 564 4.03 23.91 -29.77
C LYS A 564 4.54 24.00 -31.21
N ASN A 565 4.84 22.87 -31.83
CA ASN A 565 5.39 22.81 -33.18
C ASN A 565 4.30 22.49 -34.18
N GLU A 566 3.90 23.49 -34.98
CA GLU A 566 2.83 23.38 -35.97
C GLU A 566 3.01 22.25 -36.98
N SER A 567 4.24 21.99 -37.41
CA SER A 567 4.51 20.87 -38.31
C SER A 567 4.25 19.50 -37.68
N GLN A 568 4.40 19.38 -36.35
CA GLN A 568 4.19 18.13 -35.61
C GLN A 568 2.74 17.98 -35.15
N TYR A 569 2.18 19.00 -34.49
CA TYR A 569 0.80 18.89 -34.00
C TYR A 569 -0.21 18.78 -35.13
N SER A 570 0.01 19.42 -36.29
CA SER A 570 -0.90 19.26 -37.44
C SER A 570 -0.95 17.82 -37.95
N VAL A 571 0.11 17.04 -37.80
CA VAL A 571 0.12 15.61 -38.14
C VAL A 571 -0.58 14.79 -37.05
N LEU A 572 -0.27 15.06 -35.78
CA LEU A 572 -0.91 14.40 -34.64
C LEU A 572 -2.43 14.62 -34.63
N ASP A 573 -2.92 15.82 -34.92
CA ASP A 573 -4.35 16.13 -35.00
C ASP A 573 -5.06 15.29 -36.08
N ARG A 574 -4.37 15.02 -37.20
CA ARG A 574 -4.88 14.11 -38.24
C ARG A 574 -4.97 12.67 -37.74
N TYR A 575 -3.99 12.21 -36.95
CA TYR A 575 -4.00 10.87 -36.35
C TYR A 575 -5.14 10.73 -35.34
N LEU A 576 -5.34 11.71 -34.47
CA LEU A 576 -6.45 11.75 -33.51
C LEU A 576 -7.80 11.74 -34.23
N ASN A 577 -7.95 12.52 -35.29
CA ASN A 577 -9.15 12.52 -36.11
C ASN A 577 -9.38 11.20 -36.86
N ALA A 578 -8.32 10.51 -37.30
CA ALA A 578 -8.43 9.21 -37.94
C ALA A 578 -9.01 8.15 -36.98
N GLY A 579 -8.51 8.11 -35.74
CA GLY A 579 -9.05 7.26 -34.68
C GLY A 579 -10.48 7.63 -34.30
N SER A 580 -10.75 8.92 -34.08
CA SER A 580 -12.09 9.43 -33.75
C SER A 580 -13.12 9.09 -34.84
N LYS A 581 -12.76 9.30 -36.11
CA LYS A 581 -13.61 8.95 -37.26
C LYS A 581 -14.00 7.47 -37.25
N ALA A 582 -13.05 6.57 -36.98
CA ALA A 582 -13.35 5.14 -36.87
C ALA A 582 -14.35 4.83 -35.74
N VAL A 583 -14.25 5.52 -34.60
CA VAL A 583 -15.25 5.42 -33.51
C VAL A 583 -16.62 5.85 -34.00
N ARG A 584 -16.73 7.03 -34.64
CA ARG A 584 -18.00 7.55 -35.16
C ARG A 584 -18.64 6.63 -36.19
N GLU A 585 -17.85 5.94 -37.02
CA GLU A 585 -18.35 4.99 -38.02
C GLU A 585 -18.95 3.73 -37.39
N ILE A 586 -18.33 3.16 -36.34
CA ILE A 586 -18.72 1.86 -35.80
C ILE A 586 -19.67 1.99 -34.60
N LEU A 587 -19.40 2.95 -33.71
CA LEU A 587 -20.08 3.19 -32.44
C LEU A 587 -20.42 4.68 -32.29
N PRO A 588 -21.36 5.23 -33.07
CA PRO A 588 -21.67 6.66 -33.07
C PRO A 588 -22.18 7.18 -31.70
N ASP A 589 -22.72 6.30 -30.86
CA ASP A 589 -23.20 6.63 -29.51
C ASP A 589 -22.10 6.57 -28.44
N ALA A 590 -20.93 5.98 -28.74
CA ALA A 590 -19.82 5.94 -27.81
C ALA A 590 -19.13 7.31 -27.75
N LEU A 591 -18.71 7.71 -26.54
CA LEU A 591 -17.96 8.94 -26.33
C LEU A 591 -16.51 8.76 -26.79
N VAL A 592 -15.98 9.73 -27.52
CA VAL A 592 -14.55 9.77 -27.87
C VAL A 592 -13.80 10.56 -26.79
N THR A 593 -12.75 9.98 -26.22
CA THR A 593 -11.90 10.65 -25.23
C THR A 593 -10.43 10.72 -25.64
N LEU A 594 -9.78 11.82 -25.27
CA LEU A 594 -8.35 12.03 -25.40
C LEU A 594 -7.75 12.19 -24.01
N HIS A 595 -6.63 11.51 -23.74
CA HIS A 595 -6.06 11.38 -22.39
C HIS A 595 -4.73 12.12 -22.23
N ILE A 596 -4.62 12.98 -21.21
CA ILE A 596 -3.41 13.69 -20.80
C ILE A 596 -3.08 13.30 -19.35
N GLU A 597 -1.80 13.24 -18.96
CA GLU A 597 -1.40 12.71 -17.65
C GLU A 597 -1.65 13.70 -16.48
N THR A 598 -0.72 14.62 -16.16
CA THR A 598 -0.72 15.42 -14.93
C THR A 598 -1.63 16.62 -15.10
N PRO A 599 -2.61 16.85 -14.19
CA PRO A 599 -3.58 17.94 -14.28
C PRO A 599 -2.90 19.31 -14.15
N ASN A 600 -2.40 19.82 -15.26
CA ASN A 600 -1.75 21.12 -15.36
C ASN A 600 -2.50 21.97 -16.37
N ARG A 601 -3.26 22.95 -15.86
CA ARG A 601 -4.13 23.81 -16.67
C ARG A 601 -3.41 24.48 -17.85
N GLN A 602 -2.16 24.92 -17.68
CA GLN A 602 -1.42 25.59 -18.74
C GLN A 602 -1.03 24.61 -19.86
N ILE A 603 -0.52 23.43 -19.50
CA ILE A 603 -0.18 22.38 -20.47
C ILE A 603 -1.45 21.91 -21.20
N TYR A 604 -2.54 21.69 -20.47
CA TYR A 604 -3.81 21.26 -21.03
C TYR A 604 -4.36 22.29 -22.02
N SER A 605 -4.36 23.58 -21.65
CA SER A 605 -4.82 24.65 -22.55
C SER A 605 -3.99 24.71 -23.82
N MET A 606 -2.66 24.61 -23.72
CA MET A 606 -1.77 24.61 -24.88
C MET A 606 -2.06 23.45 -25.84
N ILE A 607 -2.29 22.25 -25.30
CA ILE A 607 -2.58 21.05 -26.09
C ILE A 607 -3.97 21.18 -26.74
N MET A 608 -4.97 21.63 -25.99
CA MET A 608 -6.32 21.85 -26.52
C MET A 608 -6.35 22.95 -27.59
N ASP A 609 -5.53 23.99 -27.47
CA ASP A 609 -5.39 25.02 -28.52
C ASP A 609 -4.85 24.44 -29.84
N ALA A 610 -3.97 23.44 -29.77
CA ALA A 610 -3.51 22.71 -30.97
C ALA A 610 -4.66 21.89 -31.57
N TRP A 611 -5.34 21.10 -30.74
CA TRP A 611 -6.48 20.27 -31.16
C TRP A 611 -7.63 21.07 -31.78
N GLU A 612 -7.91 22.27 -31.25
CA GLU A 612 -8.91 23.18 -31.81
C GLU A 612 -8.52 23.68 -33.21
N LYS A 613 -7.23 24.02 -33.43
CA LYS A 613 -6.73 24.39 -34.77
C LYS A 613 -6.84 23.24 -35.77
N GLY A 614 -6.58 22.02 -35.31
CA GLY A 614 -6.71 20.79 -36.10
C GLY A 614 -8.15 20.28 -36.24
N ASN A 615 -9.13 20.95 -35.63
CA ASN A 615 -10.53 20.49 -35.55
C ASN A 615 -10.66 19.04 -35.08
N VAL A 616 -9.92 18.66 -34.03
CA VAL A 616 -9.95 17.30 -33.49
C VAL A 616 -11.32 17.00 -32.88
N ASP A 617 -12.01 15.96 -33.38
CA ASP A 617 -13.31 15.51 -32.87
C ASP A 617 -13.14 14.63 -31.62
N TYR A 618 -13.56 15.14 -30.47
CA TYR A 618 -13.63 14.39 -29.23
C TYR A 618 -14.68 14.97 -28.27
N ASP A 619 -15.24 14.11 -27.41
CA ASP A 619 -16.30 14.46 -26.46
C ASP A 619 -15.77 14.77 -25.06
N VAL A 620 -14.79 13.98 -24.59
CA VAL A 620 -14.33 13.96 -23.19
C VAL A 620 -12.84 14.25 -23.12
N LEU A 621 -12.45 15.22 -22.30
CA LEU A 621 -11.06 15.40 -21.88
C LEU A 621 -10.76 14.46 -20.70
N GLY A 622 -9.81 13.55 -20.90
CA GLY A 622 -9.32 12.62 -19.89
C GLY A 622 -8.07 13.14 -19.19
N SER A 623 -7.98 12.91 -17.88
CA SER A 623 -6.80 13.22 -17.05
C SER A 623 -6.35 11.97 -16.29
N SER A 624 -5.04 11.72 -16.17
CA SER A 624 -4.52 10.94 -15.03
C SER A 624 -4.59 11.81 -13.77
N TYR A 625 -4.69 11.16 -12.62
CA TYR A 625 -4.68 11.83 -11.32
C TYR A 625 -4.08 10.87 -10.29
N TYR A 626 -2.76 10.91 -10.10
CA TYR A 626 -2.09 10.16 -9.06
C TYR A 626 -1.59 11.12 -7.98
N PRO A 627 -2.15 11.09 -6.75
CA PRO A 627 -1.74 12.02 -5.69
C PRO A 627 -0.30 11.80 -5.19
N PHE A 628 0.31 10.64 -5.49
CA PHE A 628 1.71 10.34 -5.16
C PHE A 628 2.68 11.40 -5.67
N TRP A 629 2.43 11.93 -6.87
CA TRP A 629 3.28 12.89 -7.55
C TRP A 629 2.70 14.30 -7.45
N TRP A 630 2.50 14.79 -6.21
CA TRP A 630 2.08 16.16 -5.86
C TRP A 630 0.76 16.68 -6.48
N ASN A 631 -0.01 15.84 -7.15
CA ASN A 631 -1.30 16.23 -7.73
C ASN A 631 -2.34 16.49 -6.64
N THR A 632 -3.01 17.62 -6.71
CA THR A 632 -4.03 18.03 -5.72
C THR A 632 -5.44 18.05 -6.32
N PRO A 633 -6.49 17.91 -5.50
CA PRO A 633 -7.87 18.08 -5.96
C PRO A 633 -8.12 19.45 -6.62
N ASP A 634 -7.42 20.51 -6.20
CA ASP A 634 -7.54 21.84 -6.80
C ASP A 634 -6.98 21.87 -8.23
N MET A 635 -5.84 21.23 -8.47
CA MET A 635 -5.28 21.09 -9.82
C MET A 635 -6.25 20.34 -10.76
N LEU A 636 -6.87 19.27 -10.23
CA LEU A 636 -7.89 18.50 -10.96
C LEU A 636 -9.13 19.35 -11.28
N ARG A 637 -9.61 20.14 -10.31
CA ARG A 637 -10.74 21.06 -10.49
C ARG A 637 -10.44 22.11 -11.56
N ASP A 638 -9.21 22.62 -11.60
CA ASP A 638 -8.78 23.63 -12.57
C ASP A 638 -8.81 23.09 -14.01
N VAL A 639 -8.39 21.84 -14.24
CA VAL A 639 -8.45 21.21 -15.57
C VAL A 639 -9.87 20.78 -15.95
N GLN A 640 -10.70 20.34 -14.99
CA GLN A 640 -12.12 20.08 -15.24
C GLN A 640 -12.86 21.36 -15.67
N THR A 641 -12.55 22.48 -15.02
CA THR A 641 -13.10 23.79 -15.37
C THR A 641 -12.67 24.21 -16.77
N LEU A 642 -11.39 24.00 -17.12
CA LEU A 642 -10.90 24.24 -18.49
C LEU A 642 -11.66 23.39 -19.51
N ALA A 643 -11.88 22.10 -19.24
CA ALA A 643 -12.66 21.23 -20.12
C ALA A 643 -14.06 21.81 -20.35
N LYS A 644 -14.73 22.26 -19.28
CA LYS A 644 -16.05 22.88 -19.36
C LYS A 644 -16.06 24.16 -20.21
N GLU A 645 -15.08 25.04 -20.00
CA GLU A 645 -14.92 26.29 -20.75
C GLU A 645 -14.74 26.04 -22.26
N ARG A 646 -14.07 24.93 -22.63
CA ARG A 646 -13.91 24.48 -24.02
C ARG A 646 -15.03 23.55 -24.50
N GLY A 647 -16.12 23.45 -23.75
CA GLY A 647 -17.31 22.69 -24.13
C GLY A 647 -17.12 21.18 -24.12
N LYS A 648 -16.18 20.65 -23.33
CA LYS A 648 -15.89 19.21 -23.21
C LYS A 648 -16.38 18.64 -21.88
N LEU A 649 -16.76 17.36 -21.93
CA LEU A 649 -16.95 16.54 -20.74
C LEU A 649 -15.58 16.24 -20.12
N PHE A 650 -15.57 15.80 -18.87
CA PHE A 650 -14.34 15.51 -18.14
C PHE A 650 -14.43 14.19 -17.37
N ALA A 651 -13.36 13.40 -17.37
CA ALA A 651 -13.24 12.20 -16.55
C ALA A 651 -11.79 11.95 -16.16
N VAL A 652 -11.57 11.31 -15.02
CA VAL A 652 -10.24 10.78 -14.64
C VAL A 652 -10.08 9.40 -15.25
N MET A 653 -9.05 9.19 -16.07
CA MET A 653 -8.81 7.91 -16.75
C MET A 653 -7.94 6.97 -15.91
N GLU A 654 -7.13 7.51 -15.01
CA GLU A 654 -6.29 6.73 -14.12
C GLU A 654 -6.10 7.43 -12.77
N THR A 655 -6.31 6.69 -11.68
CA THR A 655 -5.89 7.03 -10.31
C THR A 655 -5.54 5.74 -9.57
N ALA A 656 -4.74 5.85 -8.52
CA ALA A 656 -4.58 4.79 -7.52
C ALA A 656 -4.08 5.38 -6.19
N TRP A 657 -4.29 4.65 -5.11
CA TRP A 657 -3.66 4.92 -3.82
C TRP A 657 -3.16 3.62 -3.16
N VAL A 658 -2.04 3.69 -2.45
CA VAL A 658 -1.39 2.50 -1.86
C VAL A 658 -2.15 1.96 -0.65
N ASN A 659 -2.32 0.64 -0.59
CA ASN A 659 -2.85 -0.11 0.55
C ASN A 659 -1.75 -0.50 1.57
N SER A 660 -0.48 -0.49 1.15
CA SER A 660 0.70 -0.82 1.95
C SER A 660 1.97 -0.27 1.27
N TYR A 661 3.12 -0.31 1.95
CA TYR A 661 4.41 -0.05 1.32
C TYR A 661 5.14 -1.33 0.87
N GLU A 662 4.58 -2.49 1.19
CA GLU A 662 5.25 -3.77 1.08
C GLU A 662 5.07 -4.36 -0.33
N ASP A 663 6.01 -5.21 -0.74
CA ASP A 663 6.01 -5.93 -2.01
C ASP A 663 5.39 -7.32 -1.82
N GLY A 664 4.33 -7.63 -2.58
CA GLY A 664 3.62 -8.90 -2.49
C GLY A 664 4.15 -10.01 -3.41
N ASP A 665 5.02 -9.72 -4.38
CA ASP A 665 5.37 -10.68 -5.44
C ASP A 665 6.86 -10.80 -5.76
N GLY A 666 7.68 -9.88 -5.23
CA GLY A 666 9.13 -9.84 -5.36
C GLY A 666 9.64 -9.02 -6.54
N THR A 667 8.73 -8.33 -7.23
CA THR A 667 9.01 -7.29 -8.22
C THR A 667 8.78 -5.94 -7.56
N PRO A 668 9.78 -5.04 -7.55
CA PRO A 668 9.63 -3.77 -6.85
C PRO A 668 8.40 -2.97 -7.30
N ASN A 669 7.58 -2.56 -6.33
CA ASN A 669 6.45 -1.68 -6.56
C ASN A 669 6.90 -0.29 -7.04
N SER A 670 6.08 0.33 -7.90
CA SER A 670 6.34 1.66 -8.47
C SER A 670 6.33 2.76 -7.42
N ILE A 671 5.56 2.55 -6.34
CA ILE A 671 5.39 3.48 -5.23
C ILE A 671 5.73 2.72 -3.93
N GLY A 672 6.62 3.30 -3.12
CA GLY A 672 7.08 2.71 -1.87
C GLY A 672 7.34 3.77 -0.78
N SER A 673 7.91 3.35 0.35
CA SER A 673 8.13 4.22 1.52
C SER A 673 8.98 5.46 1.24
N ASP A 674 9.88 5.39 0.25
CA ASP A 674 10.81 6.46 -0.11
C ASP A 674 10.13 7.70 -0.71
N TYR A 675 8.88 7.57 -1.18
CA TYR A 675 8.10 8.70 -1.68
C TYR A 675 7.59 9.63 -0.57
N GLY A 676 7.67 9.21 0.70
CA GLY A 676 7.26 10.03 1.84
C GLY A 676 5.79 10.48 1.77
N LEU A 677 4.90 9.59 1.33
CA LEU A 677 3.48 9.89 1.10
C LEU A 677 2.81 10.38 2.39
N TYR A 678 2.05 11.49 2.28
CA TYR A 678 1.40 12.14 3.42
C TYR A 678 -0.01 12.67 3.13
N GLN A 679 -0.45 12.61 1.88
CA GLN A 679 -1.73 13.15 1.42
C GLN A 679 -2.90 12.38 2.02
N TYR A 680 -2.78 11.05 2.10
CA TYR A 680 -3.77 10.15 2.70
C TYR A 680 -3.05 9.07 3.53
N GLU A 681 -3.78 8.39 4.42
CA GLU A 681 -3.25 7.26 5.17
C GLU A 681 -2.83 6.12 4.22
N ILE A 682 -1.86 5.30 4.61
CA ILE A 682 -1.49 4.09 3.86
C ILE A 682 -2.41 2.95 4.30
N GLY A 683 -3.23 2.45 3.38
CA GLY A 683 -4.22 1.42 3.70
C GLY A 683 -5.59 1.64 3.07
N PRO A 684 -6.54 0.71 3.31
CA PRO A 684 -7.89 0.79 2.74
C PRO A 684 -8.63 2.08 3.07
N GLN A 685 -8.44 2.69 4.24
CA GLN A 685 -9.07 3.97 4.56
C GLN A 685 -8.52 5.11 3.69
N GLY A 686 -7.21 5.18 3.47
CA GLY A 686 -6.64 6.22 2.61
C GLY A 686 -7.04 6.07 1.14
N GLN A 687 -7.25 4.83 0.66
CA GLN A 687 -7.85 4.60 -0.66
C GLN A 687 -9.27 5.16 -0.75
N VAL A 688 -10.08 5.00 0.30
CA VAL A 688 -11.43 5.60 0.36
C VAL A 688 -11.35 7.12 0.40
N ASP A 689 -10.42 7.69 1.15
CA ASP A 689 -10.28 9.14 1.33
C ASP A 689 -9.82 9.81 0.02
N GLU A 690 -8.84 9.24 -0.67
CA GLU A 690 -8.37 9.69 -2.00
C GLU A 690 -9.52 9.69 -3.01
N LEU A 691 -10.19 8.54 -3.15
CA LEU A 691 -11.32 8.40 -4.06
C LEU A 691 -12.44 9.38 -3.69
N THR A 692 -12.69 9.59 -2.39
CA THR A 692 -13.71 10.53 -1.93
C THR A 692 -13.41 11.95 -2.38
N ASP A 693 -12.18 12.42 -2.23
CA ASP A 693 -11.81 13.78 -2.62
C ASP A 693 -11.74 13.96 -4.13
N MET A 694 -11.25 12.97 -4.87
CA MET A 694 -11.29 12.97 -6.34
C MET A 694 -12.74 13.05 -6.83
N TYR A 695 -13.63 12.16 -6.35
CA TYR A 695 -15.00 12.12 -6.82
C TYR A 695 -15.78 13.38 -6.46
N LYS A 696 -15.55 14.00 -5.29
CA LYS A 696 -16.15 15.31 -4.95
C LYS A 696 -15.84 16.34 -6.03
N VAL A 697 -14.58 16.46 -6.47
CA VAL A 697 -14.21 17.37 -7.57
C VAL A 697 -14.99 17.03 -8.84
N LEU A 698 -14.97 15.76 -9.24
CA LEU A 698 -15.57 15.32 -10.50
C LEU A 698 -17.07 15.58 -10.60
N ILE A 699 -17.78 15.58 -9.47
CA ILE A 699 -19.24 15.79 -9.42
C ILE A 699 -19.66 17.20 -8.94
N GLU A 700 -18.71 18.10 -8.69
CA GLU A 700 -18.98 19.52 -8.39
C GLU A 700 -19.53 20.29 -9.61
N GLN A 701 -19.13 19.89 -10.82
CA GLN A 701 -19.54 20.55 -12.07
C GLN A 701 -20.30 19.58 -12.98
N ASP A 702 -21.30 20.10 -13.69
CA ASP A 702 -22.19 19.30 -14.54
C ASP A 702 -21.50 18.63 -15.75
N ASN A 703 -20.24 18.94 -16.06
CA ASN A 703 -19.48 18.31 -17.16
C ASN A 703 -18.64 17.10 -16.73
N GLY A 704 -18.52 16.81 -15.43
CA GLY A 704 -17.74 15.68 -14.95
C GLY A 704 -18.53 14.37 -14.96
N LEU A 705 -17.92 13.31 -15.47
CA LEU A 705 -18.55 12.00 -15.63
C LEU A 705 -18.21 11.04 -14.49
N GLY A 706 -17.09 11.21 -13.80
CA GLY A 706 -16.52 10.25 -12.84
C GLY A 706 -15.12 9.82 -13.27
N GLY A 707 -14.68 8.62 -12.86
CA GLY A 707 -13.32 8.19 -13.18
C GLY A 707 -13.04 6.70 -13.06
N PHE A 708 -11.78 6.33 -13.31
CA PHE A 708 -11.30 4.96 -13.38
C PHE A 708 -10.11 4.75 -12.45
N TYR A 709 -10.22 3.75 -11.56
CA TYR A 709 -9.09 3.29 -10.75
C TYR A 709 -8.24 2.32 -11.55
N TRP A 710 -6.95 2.56 -11.61
CA TRP A 710 -6.04 1.79 -12.44
C TRP A 710 -5.62 0.51 -11.71
N GLU A 711 -5.88 -0.65 -12.34
CA GLU A 711 -5.44 -1.98 -11.91
C GLU A 711 -5.74 -2.33 -10.44
N PRO A 712 -7.02 -2.34 -10.01
CA PRO A 712 -7.37 -2.65 -8.64
C PRO A 712 -7.13 -4.13 -8.29
N GLY A 713 -6.90 -5.00 -9.28
CA GLY A 713 -6.79 -6.45 -9.09
C GLY A 713 -5.47 -7.04 -9.56
N TRP A 714 -4.44 -6.22 -9.84
CA TRP A 714 -3.14 -6.69 -10.32
C TRP A 714 -2.26 -7.22 -9.19
N ILE A 715 -2.74 -8.31 -8.60
CA ILE A 715 -2.13 -8.98 -7.45
C ILE A 715 -1.04 -9.97 -7.89
N PRO A 716 -0.21 -10.46 -6.95
CA PRO A 716 0.81 -11.48 -7.22
C PRO A 716 0.20 -12.74 -7.85
N VAL A 717 0.93 -13.40 -8.76
CA VAL A 717 0.52 -14.75 -9.22
C VAL A 717 0.62 -15.74 -8.07
N LYS A 718 1.75 -15.69 -7.36
CA LYS A 718 1.98 -16.40 -6.11
C LYS A 718 2.48 -15.40 -5.08
N ALA A 719 1.65 -15.16 -4.06
CA ALA A 719 1.93 -14.22 -2.99
C ALA A 719 3.24 -14.55 -2.25
N GLY A 720 3.94 -13.53 -1.79
CA GLY A 720 5.20 -13.63 -1.08
C GLY A 720 6.38 -13.20 -1.98
N TRP A 721 7.14 -12.18 -1.58
CA TRP A 721 8.31 -11.72 -2.38
C TRP A 721 9.39 -12.79 -2.54
N THR A 722 9.42 -13.81 -1.68
CA THR A 722 10.29 -14.98 -1.84
C THR A 722 9.94 -15.84 -3.06
N ASN A 723 8.77 -15.65 -3.69
CA ASN A 723 8.33 -16.34 -4.91
C ASN A 723 8.68 -15.59 -6.21
N TRP A 724 9.54 -14.56 -6.15
CA TRP A 724 9.89 -13.70 -7.30
C TRP A 724 10.33 -14.48 -8.56
N GLU A 725 11.10 -15.58 -8.42
CA GLU A 725 11.54 -16.40 -9.56
C GLU A 725 10.34 -16.99 -10.30
N TYR A 726 9.40 -17.58 -9.55
CA TYR A 726 8.16 -18.14 -10.09
C TYR A 726 7.31 -17.04 -10.75
N ASN A 727 7.13 -15.91 -10.07
CA ASN A 727 6.32 -14.81 -10.60
C ASN A 727 6.92 -14.23 -11.89
N LYS A 728 8.25 -14.13 -11.98
CA LYS A 728 8.97 -13.73 -13.20
C LYS A 728 8.82 -14.74 -14.34
N GLU A 729 8.97 -16.04 -14.07
CA GLU A 729 8.78 -17.08 -15.09
C GLU A 729 7.35 -17.10 -15.64
N VAL A 730 6.36 -16.92 -14.76
CA VAL A 730 4.95 -16.83 -15.16
C VAL A 730 4.70 -15.55 -15.95
N ALA A 731 5.31 -14.42 -15.58
CA ALA A 731 5.22 -13.17 -16.33
C ALA A 731 5.78 -13.33 -17.75
N ASP A 732 6.92 -14.00 -17.91
CA ASP A 732 7.50 -14.29 -19.24
C ASP A 732 6.61 -15.19 -20.11
N LYS A 733 5.81 -16.06 -19.48
CA LYS A 733 4.96 -17.02 -20.19
C LYS A 733 3.55 -16.51 -20.51
N TYR A 734 2.91 -15.82 -19.57
CA TYR A 734 1.51 -15.44 -19.63
C TYR A 734 1.29 -13.93 -19.67
N GLY A 735 2.35 -13.14 -19.47
CA GLY A 735 2.29 -11.70 -19.44
C GLY A 735 1.68 -11.12 -18.17
N THR A 736 1.79 -11.84 -17.04
CA THR A 736 1.13 -11.47 -15.77
C THR A 736 1.74 -10.29 -15.05
N GLY A 737 2.99 -9.92 -15.31
CA GLY A 737 3.62 -8.77 -14.66
C GLY A 737 3.78 -7.56 -15.58
N TRP A 738 4.41 -6.49 -15.10
CA TRP A 738 4.42 -5.20 -15.82
C TRP A 738 5.09 -5.30 -17.19
N ALA A 739 6.12 -6.12 -17.32
CA ALA A 739 6.82 -6.45 -18.55
C ALA A 739 7.32 -7.89 -18.49
N SER A 740 7.80 -8.37 -19.63
CA SER A 740 8.51 -9.65 -19.74
C SER A 740 9.71 -9.53 -20.68
N LYS A 741 10.53 -10.57 -20.72
CA LYS A 741 11.70 -10.65 -21.59
C LYS A 741 11.37 -10.42 -23.07
N GLY A 742 10.16 -10.77 -23.51
CA GLY A 742 9.76 -10.59 -24.91
C GLY A 742 9.76 -9.13 -25.36
N ALA A 743 9.61 -8.18 -24.43
CA ALA A 743 9.63 -6.74 -24.72
C ALA A 743 11.04 -6.19 -25.01
N VAL A 744 12.12 -6.94 -24.73
CA VAL A 744 13.49 -6.50 -25.01
C VAL A 744 13.67 -6.24 -26.51
N GLY A 745 14.17 -5.05 -26.84
CA GLY A 745 14.34 -4.59 -28.22
C GLY A 745 13.17 -3.78 -28.76
N TYR A 746 12.00 -3.81 -28.11
CA TYR A 746 10.92 -2.85 -28.35
C TYR A 746 10.87 -1.80 -27.24
N ALA A 747 10.87 -2.23 -25.97
CA ALA A 747 10.96 -1.33 -24.82
C ALA A 747 12.38 -0.76 -24.67
N PRO A 748 12.53 0.46 -24.13
CA PRO A 748 13.85 1.07 -23.88
C PRO A 748 14.73 0.22 -22.94
N ASP A 749 16.02 0.13 -23.24
CA ASP A 749 16.96 -0.68 -22.44
C ASP A 749 17.08 -0.17 -20.99
N ASP A 750 16.95 1.14 -20.75
CA ASP A 750 16.96 1.76 -19.42
C ASP A 750 15.73 1.42 -18.57
N GLU A 751 14.64 0.95 -19.20
CA GLU A 751 13.47 0.42 -18.51
C GLU A 751 13.57 -1.09 -18.29
N MET A 752 14.15 -1.82 -19.25
CA MET A 752 14.28 -3.29 -19.20
C MET A 752 15.48 -3.77 -18.38
N TYR A 753 16.46 -2.89 -18.12
CA TYR A 753 17.65 -3.20 -17.33
C TYR A 753 17.95 -2.11 -16.30
N TYR A 754 18.09 -2.52 -15.04
CA TYR A 754 18.58 -1.67 -13.95
C TYR A 754 19.92 -2.20 -13.43
N ASN A 755 20.98 -1.38 -13.43
CA ASN A 755 22.35 -1.80 -13.10
C ASN A 755 22.81 -3.06 -13.86
N GLY A 756 22.37 -3.21 -15.11
CA GLY A 756 22.67 -4.37 -15.95
C GLY A 756 21.89 -5.64 -15.61
N GLN A 757 20.95 -5.59 -14.66
CA GLN A 757 20.07 -6.69 -14.30
C GLN A 757 18.67 -6.50 -14.91
N PRO A 758 18.01 -7.59 -15.37
CA PRO A 758 16.62 -7.56 -15.81
C PRO A 758 15.66 -6.95 -14.77
N SER A 759 14.94 -5.90 -15.14
CA SER A 759 13.93 -5.22 -14.29
C SER A 759 12.50 -5.72 -14.52
N TRP A 760 12.25 -6.46 -15.60
CA TRP A 760 10.94 -7.09 -15.85
C TRP A 760 10.68 -8.22 -14.84
N GLY A 761 9.40 -8.46 -14.54
CA GLY A 761 8.99 -9.37 -13.47
C GLY A 761 7.48 -9.46 -13.37
N GLY A 762 6.99 -9.68 -12.15
CA GLY A 762 5.59 -9.61 -11.75
C GLY A 762 5.00 -8.19 -11.77
N SER A 763 3.95 -7.97 -10.99
CA SER A 763 3.29 -6.68 -10.83
C SER A 763 4.26 -5.65 -10.27
N SER A 764 4.15 -4.41 -10.71
CA SER A 764 4.84 -3.27 -10.07
C SER A 764 3.85 -2.38 -9.31
N TRP A 765 2.67 -2.93 -8.98
CA TRP A 765 1.54 -2.18 -8.43
C TRP A 765 0.65 -3.01 -7.49
N ASP A 766 1.09 -4.19 -7.03
CA ASP A 766 0.32 -5.05 -6.13
C ASP A 766 -0.06 -4.34 -4.83
N ASN A 767 0.77 -3.40 -4.37
CA ASN A 767 0.50 -2.59 -3.18
C ASN A 767 -0.50 -1.43 -3.37
N ALA A 768 -0.99 -1.21 -4.60
CA ALA A 768 -2.01 -0.21 -4.90
C ALA A 768 -3.34 -0.86 -5.30
N THR A 769 -3.49 -2.17 -5.13
CA THR A 769 -4.71 -2.90 -5.44
C THR A 769 -5.83 -2.64 -4.42
N LEU A 770 -7.08 -2.94 -4.81
CA LEU A 770 -8.26 -2.99 -3.93
C LEU A 770 -8.57 -4.41 -3.45
N PHE A 771 -7.59 -5.31 -3.58
CA PHE A 771 -7.56 -6.68 -3.08
C PHE A 771 -6.28 -6.86 -2.25
N ASP A 772 -6.23 -7.84 -1.35
CA ASP A 772 -4.95 -8.20 -0.73
C ASP A 772 -4.11 -9.09 -1.67
N ILE A 773 -2.88 -9.40 -1.27
CA ILE A 773 -1.94 -10.22 -2.05
C ILE A 773 -2.42 -11.65 -2.29
N GLN A 774 -3.47 -12.10 -1.58
CA GLN A 774 -4.10 -13.42 -1.74
C GLN A 774 -5.39 -13.36 -2.59
N GLY A 775 -5.80 -12.16 -3.01
CA GLY A 775 -6.99 -11.94 -3.83
C GLY A 775 -8.29 -11.73 -3.05
N ASN A 776 -8.25 -11.47 -1.75
CA ASN A 776 -9.45 -11.12 -0.98
C ASN A 776 -9.79 -9.64 -1.18
N ALA A 777 -11.07 -9.33 -1.42
CA ALA A 777 -11.52 -7.95 -1.59
C ALA A 777 -11.25 -7.11 -0.33
N LEU A 778 -10.63 -5.93 -0.51
CA LEU A 778 -10.48 -4.96 0.57
C LEU A 778 -11.80 -4.19 0.78
N GLN A 779 -11.99 -3.67 2.00
CA GLN A 779 -13.20 -2.90 2.28
C GLN A 779 -13.26 -1.57 1.52
N SER A 780 -12.13 -1.05 1.03
CA SER A 780 -12.07 0.14 0.16
C SER A 780 -12.89 -0.03 -1.11
N LEU A 781 -13.06 -1.26 -1.62
CA LEU A 781 -13.88 -1.52 -2.81
C LEU A 781 -15.37 -1.19 -2.60
N LYS A 782 -15.86 -1.20 -1.35
CA LYS A 782 -17.24 -0.78 -1.03
C LYS A 782 -17.51 0.69 -1.37
N PHE A 783 -16.46 1.50 -1.54
CA PHE A 783 -16.55 2.90 -1.96
C PHE A 783 -17.52 3.09 -3.13
N TYR A 784 -17.41 2.26 -4.16
CA TYR A 784 -18.19 2.44 -5.40
C TYR A 784 -19.70 2.24 -5.22
N LYS A 785 -20.12 1.51 -4.19
CA LYS A 785 -21.55 1.32 -3.88
C LYS A 785 -22.03 2.29 -2.81
N ASP A 786 -21.27 2.39 -1.73
CA ASP A 786 -21.74 3.00 -0.50
C ASP A 786 -21.66 4.55 -0.53
N THR A 787 -20.91 5.12 -1.47
CA THR A 787 -20.86 6.57 -1.69
C THR A 787 -22.04 7.12 -2.50
N VAL A 788 -22.81 6.28 -3.21
CA VAL A 788 -23.89 6.71 -4.09
C VAL A 788 -25.05 7.32 -3.29
N SER A 789 -25.42 8.56 -3.63
CA SER A 789 -26.47 9.34 -2.96
C SER A 789 -27.71 9.58 -3.80
N LEU A 790 -27.59 9.54 -5.13
CA LEU A 790 -28.69 9.75 -6.06
C LEU A 790 -28.95 8.51 -6.93
N GLY A 791 -30.19 8.40 -7.43
CA GLY A 791 -30.53 7.43 -8.48
C GLY A 791 -29.90 7.80 -9.83
N LYS A 792 -30.53 7.39 -10.94
CA LYS A 792 -30.04 7.71 -12.29
C LYS A 792 -30.13 9.21 -12.59
N VAL A 793 -29.09 9.75 -13.24
CA VAL A 793 -28.97 11.16 -13.64
C VAL A 793 -28.66 11.24 -15.14
N GLN A 794 -29.29 12.19 -15.80
CA GLN A 794 -28.96 12.61 -17.16
C GLN A 794 -28.01 13.80 -17.13
N THR A 795 -26.84 13.66 -17.74
CA THR A 795 -25.96 14.79 -18.09
C THR A 795 -26.32 15.28 -19.48
N THR A 796 -26.95 16.44 -19.56
CA THR A 796 -27.38 17.03 -20.83
C THR A 796 -26.33 17.98 -21.36
N ARG A 797 -25.69 17.61 -22.48
CA ARG A 797 -24.83 18.48 -23.28
C ARG A 797 -25.68 19.31 -24.23
N ILE A 798 -25.79 20.60 -23.98
CA ILE A 798 -26.59 21.54 -24.77
C ILE A 798 -25.65 22.30 -25.70
N ASN A 799 -25.64 21.91 -26.98
CA ASN A 799 -24.90 22.62 -28.01
C ASN A 799 -25.76 23.78 -28.52
N ILE A 800 -25.35 25.01 -28.20
CA ILE A 800 -25.92 26.23 -28.75
C ILE A 800 -25.27 26.47 -30.10
N VAL A 801 -26.05 26.49 -31.17
CA VAL A 801 -25.54 26.55 -32.54
C VAL A 801 -26.11 27.71 -33.34
N ASN A 802 -25.43 28.13 -34.40
CA ASN A 802 -26.03 29.00 -35.42
C ASN A 802 -26.92 28.19 -36.40
N LYS A 803 -27.47 28.86 -37.43
CA LYS A 803 -28.34 28.21 -38.43
C LYS A 803 -27.57 27.19 -39.29
N GLU A 804 -26.27 27.39 -39.42
CA GLU A 804 -25.31 26.55 -40.12
C GLU A 804 -24.88 25.32 -39.28
N LYS A 805 -25.39 25.21 -38.04
CA LYS A 805 -25.09 24.18 -37.03
C LYS A 805 -23.66 24.22 -36.46
N GLU A 806 -22.95 25.32 -36.64
CA GLU A 806 -21.68 25.56 -35.96
C GLU A 806 -21.95 25.77 -34.46
N VAL A 807 -21.19 25.09 -33.61
CA VAL A 807 -21.32 25.22 -32.15
C VAL A 807 -20.74 26.54 -31.69
N LEU A 808 -21.59 27.41 -31.18
CA LEU A 808 -21.24 28.72 -30.64
C LEU A 808 -20.83 28.62 -29.17
N LYS A 809 -21.52 27.76 -28.40
CA LYS A 809 -21.25 27.50 -26.98
C LYS A 809 -21.86 26.18 -26.56
N THR A 810 -21.25 25.51 -25.59
CA THR A 810 -21.79 24.30 -24.97
C THR A 810 -22.08 24.55 -23.51
N GLU A 811 -23.25 24.10 -23.04
CA GLU A 811 -23.64 24.12 -21.62
C GLU A 811 -23.94 22.70 -21.15
N TYR A 812 -23.73 22.46 -19.85
CA TYR A 812 -23.98 21.17 -19.22
C TYR A 812 -25.01 21.30 -18.11
N VAL A 813 -25.97 20.38 -18.08
CA VAL A 813 -27.00 20.35 -17.04
C VAL A 813 -27.25 18.92 -16.58
N ASN A 814 -27.06 18.69 -15.29
CA ASN A 814 -27.44 17.44 -14.65
C ASN A 814 -28.89 17.50 -14.13
N VAL A 815 -29.69 16.47 -14.45
CA VAL A 815 -31.09 16.31 -14.02
C VAL A 815 -31.34 14.84 -13.69
N ASN A 816 -31.98 14.54 -12.56
CA ASN A 816 -32.36 13.16 -12.25
C ASN A 816 -33.31 12.61 -13.33
N VAL A 817 -33.19 11.32 -13.63
CA VAL A 817 -34.12 10.66 -14.56
C VAL A 817 -35.52 10.64 -13.95
N GLY A 818 -36.49 11.20 -14.67
CA GLY A 818 -37.86 11.45 -14.22
C GLY A 818 -38.16 12.92 -13.91
N ASP A 819 -37.13 13.73 -13.67
CA ASP A 819 -37.28 15.14 -13.30
C ASP A 819 -37.15 16.08 -14.51
N THR A 820 -37.52 17.35 -14.29
CA THR A 820 -37.29 18.45 -15.23
C THR A 820 -36.62 19.62 -14.54
N LYS A 821 -35.70 20.29 -15.23
CA LYS A 821 -35.01 21.49 -14.74
C LYS A 821 -35.06 22.58 -15.81
N THR A 822 -35.62 23.73 -15.47
CA THR A 822 -35.55 24.92 -16.33
C THR A 822 -34.29 25.70 -16.00
N ILE A 823 -33.50 26.03 -17.02
CA ILE A 823 -32.29 26.83 -16.93
C ILE A 823 -32.39 28.05 -17.84
N THR A 824 -31.59 29.07 -17.55
CA THR A 824 -31.39 30.21 -18.44
C THR A 824 -30.14 29.96 -19.28
N LEU A 825 -30.32 29.85 -20.60
CA LEU A 825 -29.22 29.72 -21.55
C LEU A 825 -28.40 31.02 -21.61
N PRO A 826 -27.08 30.93 -21.80
CA PRO A 826 -26.20 32.08 -21.87
C PRO A 826 -26.48 32.94 -23.11
N LYS A 827 -26.21 34.24 -22.99
CA LYS A 827 -26.05 35.11 -24.17
C LYS A 827 -24.71 34.80 -24.85
N VAL A 828 -24.67 34.91 -26.17
CA VAL A 828 -23.47 34.73 -26.99
C VAL A 828 -23.29 36.00 -27.82
N ASN A 829 -22.08 36.55 -27.88
CA ASN A 829 -21.84 37.80 -28.61
C ASN A 829 -22.19 37.63 -30.10
N GLY A 830 -23.02 38.53 -30.63
CA GLY A 830 -23.50 38.47 -32.01
C GLY A 830 -24.62 37.45 -32.26
N TYR A 831 -25.14 36.76 -31.23
CA TYR A 831 -26.18 35.75 -31.38
C TYR A 831 -27.24 35.82 -30.27
N TYR A 832 -28.49 35.48 -30.60
CA TYR A 832 -29.60 35.48 -29.64
C TYR A 832 -30.49 34.25 -29.76
N ALA A 833 -31.08 33.83 -28.63
CA ALA A 833 -32.06 32.76 -28.60
C ALA A 833 -33.33 33.16 -29.38
N SER A 834 -33.99 32.19 -30.03
CA SER A 834 -35.20 32.46 -30.82
C SER A 834 -36.26 33.21 -30.01
N LYS A 835 -36.79 34.32 -30.57
CA LYS A 835 -37.73 35.24 -29.92
C LYS A 835 -37.24 35.87 -28.60
N GLY A 836 -35.92 35.87 -28.36
CA GLY A 836 -35.33 36.40 -27.13
C GLY A 836 -35.62 35.55 -25.89
N ASN A 837 -36.14 34.32 -26.03
CA ASN A 837 -36.42 33.44 -24.89
C ASN A 837 -35.21 32.57 -24.58
N TYR A 838 -34.52 32.89 -23.48
CA TYR A 838 -33.36 32.15 -22.99
C TYR A 838 -33.72 30.99 -22.06
N ASN A 839 -34.99 30.81 -21.69
CA ASN A 839 -35.39 29.72 -20.81
C ASN A 839 -35.45 28.39 -21.59
N TYR A 840 -34.72 27.39 -21.13
CA TYR A 840 -34.71 26.04 -21.68
C TYR A 840 -35.05 25.03 -20.60
N THR A 841 -36.00 24.13 -20.88
CA THR A 841 -36.39 23.08 -19.94
C THR A 841 -35.75 21.76 -20.34
N VAL A 842 -34.82 21.29 -19.53
CA VAL A 842 -34.18 19.99 -19.65
C VAL A 842 -35.07 18.95 -18.98
N LYS A 843 -35.38 17.87 -19.70
CA LYS A 843 -36.06 16.69 -19.15
C LYS A 843 -35.03 15.57 -19.00
N GLY A 844 -34.88 15.04 -17.78
CA GLY A 844 -34.08 13.84 -17.53
C GLY A 844 -34.87 12.60 -17.93
N ASP A 845 -34.67 12.09 -19.14
CA ASP A 845 -35.37 10.90 -19.66
C ASP A 845 -34.40 9.79 -20.10
N THR A 846 -33.10 10.04 -20.00
CA THR A 846 -32.01 9.15 -20.42
C THR A 846 -31.01 9.01 -19.28
N ASP A 847 -30.53 7.79 -19.03
CA ASP A 847 -29.45 7.50 -18.08
C ASP A 847 -28.08 7.80 -18.72
N GLY A 848 -27.31 8.72 -18.13
CA GLY A 848 -26.00 9.14 -18.64
C GLY A 848 -26.06 10.35 -19.57
N VAL A 849 -25.19 10.40 -20.59
CA VAL A 849 -25.00 11.60 -21.43
C VAL A 849 -26.05 11.67 -22.54
N LYS A 850 -26.68 12.84 -22.69
CA LYS A 850 -27.57 13.18 -23.81
C LYS A 850 -27.13 14.48 -24.46
N THR A 851 -26.98 14.50 -25.78
CA THR A 851 -26.71 15.75 -26.51
C THR A 851 -28.00 16.32 -27.08
N VAL A 852 -28.21 17.63 -26.89
CA VAL A 852 -29.32 18.38 -27.50
C VAL A 852 -28.77 19.64 -28.16
N THR A 853 -29.49 20.14 -29.15
CA THR A 853 -29.10 21.33 -29.90
C THR A 853 -30.13 22.44 -29.73
N VAL A 854 -29.66 23.66 -29.47
CA VAL A 854 -30.49 24.87 -29.42
C VAL A 854 -29.97 25.87 -30.44
N THR A 855 -30.80 26.26 -31.39
CA THR A 855 -30.40 27.21 -32.45
C THR A 855 -30.57 28.66 -31.98
N TYR A 856 -29.49 29.42 -32.07
CA TYR A 856 -29.48 30.87 -31.94
C TYR A 856 -29.48 31.51 -33.33
N ASN A 857 -30.09 32.68 -33.43
CA ASN A 857 -30.04 33.52 -34.62
C ASN A 857 -28.85 34.49 -34.52
N HIS A 858 -28.19 34.76 -35.64
CA HIS A 858 -27.19 35.83 -35.72
C HIS A 858 -27.89 37.18 -35.60
N SER A 859 -27.33 38.06 -34.77
CA SER A 859 -27.79 39.44 -34.60
C SER A 859 -27.53 40.23 -35.86
N THR A 860 -28.55 40.85 -36.46
CA THR A 860 -28.35 41.72 -37.62
C THR A 860 -27.75 43.05 -37.15
N GLU A 861 -27.03 43.76 -38.03
CA GLU A 861 -26.77 45.18 -37.77
C GLU A 861 -28.10 45.93 -37.71
N ALA A 862 -28.17 46.96 -36.87
CA ALA A 862 -29.32 47.84 -36.82
C ALA A 862 -29.45 48.56 -38.17
N ASN A 863 -30.58 48.39 -38.85
CA ASN A 863 -30.84 49.01 -40.14
C ASN A 863 -32.23 49.64 -40.17
N LEU A 864 -32.43 50.59 -41.08
CA LEU A 864 -33.75 51.14 -41.31
C LEU A 864 -34.63 50.13 -42.04
N VAL A 865 -35.77 49.81 -41.46
CA VAL A 865 -36.80 48.92 -42.01
C VAL A 865 -38.13 49.66 -42.08
N TYR A 866 -38.84 49.49 -43.20
CA TYR A 866 -40.15 50.10 -43.40
C TYR A 866 -41.24 49.23 -42.80
N VAL A 867 -41.91 49.72 -41.75
CA VAL A 867 -42.96 49.02 -41.00
C VAL A 867 -44.15 49.96 -40.83
N ASP A 868 -45.35 49.49 -41.16
CA ASP A 868 -46.63 50.19 -40.92
C ASP A 868 -46.68 51.67 -41.39
N GLY A 869 -46.03 51.98 -42.51
CA GLY A 869 -46.06 53.30 -43.13
C GLY A 869 -44.87 54.21 -42.83
N ASP A 870 -43.98 53.81 -41.91
CA ASP A 870 -42.80 54.59 -41.51
C ASP A 870 -41.52 53.75 -41.44
N TRP A 871 -40.38 54.43 -41.33
CA TRP A 871 -39.06 53.81 -41.20
C TRP A 871 -38.63 53.78 -39.74
N TYR A 872 -38.27 52.60 -39.26
CA TYR A 872 -37.77 52.37 -37.91
C TYR A 872 -36.35 51.81 -37.98
N LEU A 873 -35.50 52.23 -37.04
CA LEU A 873 -34.22 51.58 -36.80
C LEU A 873 -34.52 50.25 -36.11
N MET A 874 -34.36 49.17 -36.86
CA MET A 874 -34.67 47.83 -36.38
C MET A 874 -33.39 47.03 -36.24
N GLN A 875 -33.31 46.25 -35.17
CA GLN A 875 -32.29 45.23 -34.99
C GLN A 875 -33.00 43.98 -34.48
N ASP A 876 -32.75 42.83 -35.11
CA ASP A 876 -33.31 41.55 -34.67
C ASP A 876 -34.85 41.53 -34.53
N GLY A 877 -35.53 42.30 -35.39
CA GLY A 877 -36.99 42.39 -35.41
C GLY A 877 -37.60 43.26 -34.30
N GLN A 878 -36.78 44.00 -33.55
CA GLN A 878 -37.21 44.97 -32.55
C GLN A 878 -36.75 46.38 -32.90
N VAL A 879 -37.49 47.40 -32.45
CA VAL A 879 -37.11 48.80 -32.59
C VAL A 879 -35.93 49.08 -31.65
N VAL A 880 -34.86 49.64 -32.19
CA VAL A 880 -33.72 50.13 -31.42
C VAL A 880 -34.01 51.57 -31.02
N HIS A 881 -34.26 51.80 -29.74
CA HIS A 881 -34.58 53.11 -29.17
C HIS A 881 -33.34 53.99 -29.01
N GLU A 882 -32.80 54.45 -30.14
CA GLU A 882 -31.63 55.33 -30.20
C GLU A 882 -31.91 56.56 -31.08
N THR A 883 -31.26 57.67 -30.75
CA THR A 883 -31.21 58.87 -31.61
C THR A 883 -29.86 58.91 -32.30
N THR A 884 -29.85 58.69 -33.61
CA THR A 884 -28.62 58.45 -34.39
C THR A 884 -28.83 58.78 -35.88
N LEU A 885 -27.79 58.59 -36.70
CA LEU A 885 -27.95 58.49 -38.15
C LEU A 885 -27.93 57.02 -38.54
N ALA A 886 -28.83 56.62 -39.45
CA ALA A 886 -28.88 55.27 -39.98
C ALA A 886 -29.18 55.24 -41.48
N GLN A 887 -28.78 54.17 -42.14
CA GLN A 887 -29.05 53.92 -43.56
C GLN A 887 -30.03 52.76 -43.74
N VAL A 888 -30.68 52.74 -44.90
CA VAL A 888 -31.44 51.56 -45.35
C VAL A 888 -30.45 50.51 -45.83
N ASN A 889 -30.40 49.37 -45.14
CA ASN A 889 -29.47 48.26 -45.46
C ASN A 889 -28.00 48.70 -45.59
N GLY A 890 -27.53 49.63 -44.74
CA GLY A 890 -26.13 50.07 -44.70
C GLY A 890 -25.63 50.75 -45.99
N THR A 891 -26.53 51.19 -46.88
CA THR A 891 -26.17 51.83 -48.15
C THR A 891 -27.03 53.06 -48.43
N GLY A 892 -26.47 54.04 -49.15
CA GLY A 892 -27.21 55.21 -49.63
C GLY A 892 -27.29 56.37 -48.65
N THR A 893 -28.44 57.04 -48.61
CA THR A 893 -28.66 58.26 -47.81
C THR A 893 -28.75 57.93 -46.32
N TRP A 894 -28.05 58.72 -45.49
CA TRP A 894 -28.19 58.67 -44.04
C TRP A 894 -29.42 59.46 -43.60
N TYR A 895 -30.26 58.84 -42.78
CA TYR A 895 -31.45 59.47 -42.21
C TYR A 895 -31.27 59.71 -40.72
N TYR A 896 -31.84 60.81 -40.24
CA TYR A 896 -31.93 61.10 -38.83
C TYR A 896 -33.03 60.26 -38.18
N VAL A 897 -32.61 59.48 -37.19
CA VAL A 897 -33.46 58.63 -36.36
C VAL A 897 -33.54 59.28 -34.99
N GLU A 898 -34.75 59.44 -34.48
CA GLU A 898 -35.03 59.92 -33.12
C GLU A 898 -35.83 58.85 -32.39
N ASP A 899 -35.30 58.37 -31.25
CA ASP A 899 -35.89 57.28 -30.45
C ASP A 899 -36.34 56.07 -31.30
N GLY A 900 -35.47 55.65 -32.22
CA GLY A 900 -35.72 54.49 -33.09
C GLY A 900 -36.62 54.71 -34.29
N LYS A 901 -37.15 55.91 -34.53
CA LYS A 901 -37.98 56.24 -35.70
C LYS A 901 -37.33 57.32 -36.56
N VAL A 902 -37.41 57.20 -37.89
CA VAL A 902 -36.95 58.28 -38.80
C VAL A 902 -37.81 59.53 -38.61
N ASN A 903 -37.19 60.62 -38.19
CA ASN A 903 -37.85 61.93 -38.05
C ASN A 903 -37.63 62.77 -39.31
N LYS A 904 -38.63 62.76 -40.20
CA LYS A 904 -38.62 63.46 -41.49
C LYS A 904 -38.74 64.98 -41.37
N ASP A 905 -39.11 65.49 -40.19
CA ASP A 905 -39.32 66.92 -39.95
C ASP A 905 -38.07 67.60 -39.36
N PHE A 906 -37.06 66.82 -38.94
CA PHE A 906 -35.82 67.35 -38.40
C PHE A 906 -35.01 68.10 -39.46
N ASN A 907 -34.66 69.35 -39.15
CA ASN A 907 -33.74 70.19 -39.91
C ASN A 907 -32.76 70.81 -38.93
N GLY A 908 -31.46 70.58 -39.10
CA GLY A 908 -30.46 71.06 -38.14
C GLY A 908 -29.14 70.32 -38.21
N LEU A 909 -28.29 70.55 -37.22
CA LEU A 909 -27.00 69.87 -37.10
C LEU A 909 -27.11 68.70 -36.12
N PHE A 910 -26.58 67.55 -36.52
CA PHE A 910 -26.49 66.37 -35.67
C PHE A 910 -25.07 65.80 -35.69
N GLN A 911 -24.55 65.47 -34.51
CA GLN A 911 -23.24 64.85 -34.37
C GLN A 911 -23.34 63.34 -34.58
N TYR A 912 -22.54 62.80 -35.50
CA TYR A 912 -22.44 61.37 -35.74
C TYR A 912 -20.97 60.96 -35.86
N GLY A 913 -20.52 60.10 -34.95
CA GLY A 913 -19.10 59.85 -34.74
C GLY A 913 -18.38 61.13 -34.28
N ASN A 914 -17.26 61.47 -34.91
CA ASN A 914 -16.49 62.68 -34.59
C ASN A 914 -16.91 63.92 -35.41
N ASP A 915 -17.83 63.75 -36.36
CA ASP A 915 -18.24 64.80 -37.31
C ASP A 915 -19.66 65.31 -37.01
N TRP A 916 -19.94 66.53 -37.44
CA TRP A 916 -21.30 67.11 -37.43
C TRP A 916 -21.84 67.19 -38.86
N TYR A 917 -23.07 66.71 -39.04
CA TYR A 917 -23.74 66.64 -40.33
C TYR A 917 -24.95 67.56 -40.35
N TYR A 918 -25.16 68.25 -41.47
CA TYR A 918 -26.38 69.00 -41.71
C TYR A 918 -27.48 68.06 -42.22
N ILE A 919 -28.58 68.04 -41.48
CA ILE A 919 -29.77 67.26 -41.78
C ILE A 919 -30.84 68.20 -42.33
N GLU A 920 -31.40 67.85 -43.48
CA GLU A 920 -32.53 68.55 -44.09
C GLU A 920 -33.65 67.52 -44.36
N LYS A 921 -34.86 67.82 -43.87
CA LYS A 921 -36.04 66.94 -43.98
C LYS A 921 -35.75 65.50 -43.54
N GLY A 922 -35.02 65.36 -42.42
CA GLY A 922 -34.66 64.08 -41.84
C GLY A 922 -33.59 63.28 -42.58
N ALA A 923 -32.92 63.83 -43.59
CA ALA A 923 -31.82 63.19 -44.32
C ALA A 923 -30.54 64.04 -44.31
N VAL A 924 -29.37 63.42 -44.25
CA VAL A 924 -28.09 64.12 -44.42
C VAL A 924 -28.05 64.75 -45.81
N ASN A 925 -27.93 66.07 -45.87
CA ASN A 925 -27.76 66.80 -47.13
C ASN A 925 -26.27 67.08 -47.38
N SER A 926 -25.63 66.17 -48.12
CA SER A 926 -24.20 66.24 -48.47
C SER A 926 -23.84 67.37 -49.44
N ASP A 927 -24.82 68.00 -50.08
CA ASP A 927 -24.60 69.09 -51.04
C ASP A 927 -24.77 70.47 -50.40
N TYR A 928 -25.26 70.54 -49.17
CA TYR A 928 -25.48 71.80 -48.47
C TYR A 928 -24.15 72.50 -48.14
N THR A 929 -24.02 73.73 -48.62
CA THR A 929 -22.93 74.63 -48.24
C THR A 929 -23.52 75.97 -47.85
N GLY A 930 -23.35 76.38 -46.60
CA GLY A 930 -24.05 77.55 -46.05
C GLY A 930 -23.97 77.62 -44.53
N LEU A 931 -24.76 78.51 -43.92
CA LEU A 931 -24.84 78.64 -42.48
C LEU A 931 -25.96 77.76 -41.92
N ALA A 932 -25.73 77.05 -40.82
CA ALA A 932 -26.74 76.32 -40.08
C ALA A 932 -26.70 76.74 -38.60
N GLN A 933 -27.87 76.88 -37.96
CA GLN A 933 -27.95 77.29 -36.56
C GLN A 933 -28.01 76.05 -35.65
N TYR A 934 -27.24 76.07 -34.56
CA TYR A 934 -27.30 75.08 -33.48
C TYR A 934 -27.06 75.79 -32.14
N ASN A 935 -27.91 75.56 -31.13
CA ASN A 935 -27.86 76.24 -29.82
C ASN A 935 -27.70 77.78 -29.92
N ASP A 936 -28.55 78.42 -30.73
CA ASP A 936 -28.53 79.87 -30.98
C ASP A 936 -27.26 80.44 -31.63
N GLN A 937 -26.31 79.59 -32.05
CA GLN A 937 -25.09 79.98 -32.76
C GLN A 937 -25.12 79.52 -34.23
N TRP A 938 -24.52 80.31 -35.12
CA TRP A 938 -24.39 79.98 -36.54
C TRP A 938 -23.06 79.29 -36.82
N PHE A 939 -23.11 78.15 -37.48
CA PHE A 939 -21.95 77.36 -37.91
C PHE A 939 -21.91 77.30 -39.43
N TYR A 940 -20.70 77.29 -39.99
CA TYR A 940 -20.51 77.12 -41.43
C TYR A 940 -20.46 75.64 -41.78
N ILE A 941 -21.29 75.25 -42.74
CA ILE A 941 -21.39 73.89 -43.27
C ILE A 941 -20.82 73.92 -44.66
N GLU A 942 -19.89 73.00 -44.94
CA GLU A 942 -19.30 72.79 -46.25
C GLU A 942 -19.56 71.35 -46.68
N LYS A 943 -20.24 71.17 -47.82
CA LYS A 943 -20.59 69.85 -48.38
C LYS A 943 -21.25 68.93 -47.34
N GLY A 944 -22.23 69.49 -46.63
CA GLY A 944 -23.05 68.79 -45.63
C GLY A 944 -22.37 68.49 -44.30
N LYS A 945 -21.10 68.87 -44.10
CA LYS A 945 -20.37 68.71 -42.83
C LYS A 945 -20.03 70.06 -42.22
N LEU A 946 -20.05 70.14 -40.90
CA LEU A 946 -19.59 71.34 -40.19
C LEU A 946 -18.09 71.54 -40.43
N ASN A 947 -17.74 72.75 -40.87
CA ASN A 947 -16.36 73.20 -40.96
C ASN A 947 -16.02 73.97 -39.68
N TRP A 948 -14.95 73.57 -39.00
CA TRP A 948 -14.49 74.15 -37.74
C TRP A 948 -13.54 75.33 -37.91
N ASP A 949 -13.04 75.54 -39.14
CA ASP A 949 -12.23 76.70 -39.54
C ASP A 949 -13.10 77.94 -39.74
#